data_AF-A0A7C8N3L6-F1
#
_entry.id   AF-A0A7C8N3L6-F1
#
_cell.length_a   1.000
_cell.length_b   1.000
_cell.length_c   1.000
_cell.angle_alpha   90.00
_cell.angle_beta   90.00
_cell.angle_gamma   90.00
#
_symmetry.space_group_name_H-M   'P 1'
#
loop_
_entity.id
_entity.type
_entity.pdbx_description
1 polymer ?
#
loop_
_entity_poly.entity_id
_entity_poly.type
_entity_poly.pdbx_seq_one_letter_code
_entity_poly.pdbx_strand_id
1 'polypeptide(L)'
;MSPTGNTLSSGTGISAKPFSPDVLLSMEKATSGSSLNRLLTEPLSRELVNHFAQDIANQEWDSPNRYQTSTSHPTPTAELPKVAVSLGFASLAAFLQANVTGPVPDNSEVVNTTFLEAFRRTRESIASTDETKVAEDVPISKLTIENFRSLCQRSLATDGVSPYSHIPYIELFCLARFLFVTGKILPNDQFNPTTRHLAWVRMRVQLWHYKLLTQPSLGPGSLYTKSGRFTDVATLEELIKIGLADAEAAVFRTGASGEPSGSSSWPLESQVLFRLEEANCQILLGNDAKARQALQDATRLSGFTYALSGALGKRTRFQENSFSQLVVLARSLQLSSELVERHKVKEAAPSALPLNDDTLFERIQFNSGGTPSLESSLPIQLQDIKPDDQPKLNPVDQIILLTEATLKDTFSPSDSLTLEEILPYAVRVIDDKSVNWQIYTQALLVRSRIELNRSRTVERGVLQMQAVADQVIVNTQDPSPAAISQQDSTTSVPTIQVTLDKEFTTLADTNKPTSFLPAPKLSESATPEERLRYVNALASPPRWHLESELAYAWTSIGSLVSALEIFKRLRLWPEVALCFASAAASDESGGRGAGGEEKARAIVRWRLFNPSSITVASKDSLDCISNEDNLDLDSIKPGDFYGPERSPPPPNAPRLFCILGDMENDANHYTRAWEISNRRFARAQKSLGELHLQKKEWNKARQAYQLAVGVNRLSPELWSRLGDIELHLGHFPDAAEAFQRAIATANEKAGGEDPRTWSNLGTAFLSWYREVIAETETKKEKTDNIEDMVSTKRATELGRSATQLLQDSLAAFKRGATVADTNWRIWDNVITLAASLKPNPAFDDIILGVKSIIRIRKTESALDIEILTLLVREATRAPVTVNDGSNKIYEPSRGTLEYKIIKLFEDDIVPLITLNSAYWGLVSRLRAWQHDFSGALDATEKAWRTAVGGVGSALSASSGSSQEGSWLTNAEQWGVVVQRTSDLVAAYEEYGSHIDGIGSKWKGKARSAIRSVMGKAKESWEGDSRWTTLQDMVTDLR
;
A
#
# COMPACT_ATOMS: atom_id res chain seq x y z
N MET A 1 -40.72 15.00 -44.24
CA MET A 1 -40.87 13.86 -45.16
C MET A 1 -40.93 12.60 -44.32
N SER A 2 -42.05 11.91 -44.37
CA SER A 2 -42.33 10.64 -43.70
C SER A 2 -41.34 9.55 -44.13
N PRO A 3 -40.83 8.69 -43.22
CA PRO A 3 -40.26 7.42 -43.60
C PRO A 3 -41.37 6.37 -43.60
N THR A 4 -41.64 5.83 -44.78
CA THR A 4 -42.47 4.65 -45.01
C THR A 4 -41.83 3.43 -44.34
N GLY A 5 -42.64 2.72 -43.56
CA GLY A 5 -42.26 1.48 -42.91
C GLY A 5 -41.99 0.35 -43.90
N ASN A 6 -41.08 -0.53 -43.49
CA ASN A 6 -41.09 -1.94 -43.88
C ASN A 6 -41.18 -2.75 -42.59
N THR A 7 -42.42 -3.06 -42.23
CA THR A 7 -42.80 -4.08 -41.27
C THR A 7 -42.45 -5.45 -41.84
N LEU A 8 -41.38 -6.07 -41.34
CA LEU A 8 -41.24 -7.53 -41.42
C LEU A 8 -41.97 -8.12 -40.22
N SER A 9 -42.97 -8.92 -40.58
CA SER A 9 -44.02 -9.50 -39.78
C SER A 9 -43.53 -10.26 -38.55
N SER A 10 -44.15 -9.92 -37.43
CA SER A 10 -44.42 -10.79 -36.29
C SER A 10 -44.81 -12.21 -36.72
N GLY A 11 -43.86 -13.15 -36.61
CA GLY A 11 -44.14 -14.57 -36.53
C GLY A 11 -44.52 -14.91 -35.10
N THR A 12 -45.80 -15.17 -34.90
CA THR A 12 -46.42 -15.60 -33.64
C THR A 12 -45.90 -16.95 -33.15
N GLY A 13 -45.57 -17.01 -31.85
CA GLY A 13 -45.97 -18.14 -31.00
C GLY A 13 -44.97 -19.27 -30.79
N ILE A 14 -44.01 -19.06 -29.89
CA ILE A 14 -43.60 -20.11 -28.93
C ILE A 14 -43.54 -19.48 -27.54
N SER A 15 -44.61 -19.70 -26.78
CA SER A 15 -44.63 -19.51 -25.33
C SER A 15 -43.66 -20.50 -24.68
N ALA A 16 -42.42 -20.09 -24.44
CA ALA A 16 -41.49 -20.81 -23.57
C ALA A 16 -41.08 -19.86 -22.45
N LYS A 17 -41.57 -20.10 -21.23
CA LYS A 17 -40.98 -19.52 -20.00
C LYS A 17 -39.74 -20.37 -19.67
N PRO A 18 -38.48 -19.98 -19.97
CA PRO A 18 -37.38 -20.94 -19.86
C PRO A 18 -36.56 -20.76 -18.58
N PHE A 19 -36.55 -19.60 -17.92
CA PHE A 19 -35.62 -19.32 -16.81
C PHE A 19 -36.25 -18.44 -15.71
N SER A 20 -37.07 -19.03 -14.82
CA SER A 20 -37.39 -18.38 -13.54
C SER A 20 -36.19 -18.46 -12.58
N PRO A 21 -36.09 -17.59 -11.57
CA PRO A 21 -35.03 -17.66 -10.55
C PRO A 21 -34.87 -19.04 -9.92
N ASP A 22 -35.98 -19.71 -9.58
CA ASP A 22 -35.95 -21.07 -9.01
C ASP A 22 -35.35 -22.10 -9.97
N VAL A 23 -35.66 -21.99 -11.28
CA VAL A 23 -35.08 -22.87 -12.31
C VAL A 23 -33.58 -22.61 -12.44
N LEU A 24 -33.14 -21.35 -12.47
CA LEU A 24 -31.71 -21.02 -12.53
C LEU A 24 -30.94 -21.51 -11.30
N LEU A 25 -31.49 -21.32 -10.10
CA LEU A 25 -30.91 -21.83 -8.86
C LEU A 25 -30.86 -23.37 -8.84
N SER A 26 -31.88 -24.04 -9.38
CA SER A 26 -31.89 -25.49 -9.52
C SER A 26 -30.86 -25.99 -10.52
N MET A 27 -30.67 -25.28 -11.64
CA MET A 27 -29.67 -25.59 -12.65
C MET A 27 -28.26 -25.39 -12.10
N GLU A 28 -28.00 -24.29 -11.38
CA GLU A 28 -26.72 -24.02 -10.71
C GLU A 28 -26.39 -25.08 -9.65
N LYS A 29 -27.39 -25.53 -8.87
CA LYS A 29 -27.21 -26.63 -7.91
C LYS A 29 -26.99 -27.99 -8.58
N ALA A 30 -27.63 -28.24 -9.71
CA ALA A 30 -27.50 -29.51 -10.44
C ALA A 30 -26.18 -29.64 -11.20
N THR A 31 -25.45 -28.55 -11.43
CA THR A 31 -24.15 -28.53 -12.11
C THR A 31 -23.01 -28.74 -11.12
N SER A 32 -22.82 -29.96 -10.64
CA SER A 32 -21.59 -30.39 -9.93
C SER A 32 -20.75 -31.33 -10.80
N GLY A 33 -19.45 -31.48 -10.50
CA GLY A 33 -18.41 -31.98 -11.42
C GLY A 33 -18.68 -33.26 -12.23
N SER A 34 -19.59 -34.15 -11.78
CA SER A 34 -20.02 -35.35 -12.52
C SER A 34 -20.94 -35.03 -13.72
N SER A 35 -21.57 -33.86 -13.73
CA SER A 35 -22.47 -33.39 -14.79
C SER A 35 -21.74 -32.87 -16.04
N LEU A 36 -20.53 -32.29 -15.90
CA LEU A 36 -19.80 -31.70 -17.02
C LEU A 36 -19.46 -32.75 -18.09
N ASN A 37 -18.97 -33.92 -17.67
CA ASN A 37 -18.64 -35.01 -18.61
C ASN A 37 -19.88 -35.47 -19.38
N ARG A 38 -21.02 -35.63 -18.68
CA ARG A 38 -22.29 -35.97 -19.32
C ARG A 38 -22.72 -34.91 -20.33
N LEU A 39 -22.61 -33.63 -19.97
CA LEU A 39 -22.96 -32.51 -20.84
C LEU A 39 -22.03 -32.40 -22.05
N LEU A 40 -20.72 -32.62 -21.90
CA LEU A 40 -19.74 -32.59 -23.01
C LEU A 40 -19.90 -33.77 -23.98
N THR A 41 -20.50 -34.88 -23.56
CA THR A 41 -20.85 -35.99 -24.46
C THR A 41 -22.12 -35.74 -25.28
N GLU A 42 -22.93 -34.75 -24.92
CA GLU A 42 -24.18 -34.42 -25.62
C GLU A 42 -23.91 -33.77 -26.99
N PRO A 43 -24.63 -34.15 -28.07
CA PRO A 43 -24.35 -33.65 -29.42
C PRO A 43 -24.51 -32.13 -29.56
N LEU A 44 -25.52 -31.54 -28.92
CA LEU A 44 -25.75 -30.08 -28.93
C LEU A 44 -24.62 -29.33 -28.21
N SER A 45 -24.12 -29.86 -27.09
CA SER A 45 -22.97 -29.27 -26.39
C SER A 45 -21.70 -29.30 -27.22
N ARG A 46 -21.45 -30.39 -27.98
CA ARG A 46 -20.31 -30.48 -28.90
C ARG A 46 -20.41 -29.46 -30.04
N GLU A 47 -21.61 -29.20 -30.55
CA GLU A 47 -21.85 -28.15 -31.54
C GLU A 47 -21.50 -26.77 -30.98
N LEU A 48 -21.93 -26.47 -29.74
CA LEU A 48 -21.58 -25.22 -29.04
C LEU A 48 -20.06 -25.07 -28.82
N VAL A 49 -19.37 -26.16 -28.46
CA VAL A 49 -17.90 -26.16 -28.30
C VAL A 49 -17.19 -25.93 -29.64
N ASN A 50 -17.69 -26.51 -30.74
CA ASN A 50 -17.14 -26.25 -32.08
C ASN A 50 -17.31 -24.79 -32.50
N HIS A 51 -18.49 -24.20 -32.26
CA HIS A 51 -18.72 -22.78 -32.52
C HIS A 51 -17.82 -21.87 -31.69
N PHE A 52 -17.59 -22.22 -30.43
CA PHE A 52 -16.64 -21.53 -29.58
C PHE A 52 -15.20 -21.62 -30.12
N ALA A 53 -14.76 -22.81 -30.53
CA ALA A 53 -13.43 -23.01 -31.11
C ALA A 53 -13.25 -22.22 -32.43
N GLN A 54 -14.30 -22.14 -33.26
CA GLN A 54 -14.32 -21.30 -34.46
C GLN A 54 -14.22 -19.81 -34.10
N ASP A 55 -14.93 -19.35 -33.07
CA ASP A 55 -14.90 -17.95 -32.67
C ASP A 55 -13.52 -17.51 -32.17
N ILE A 56 -12.87 -18.32 -31.34
CA ILE A 56 -11.53 -18.03 -30.83
C ILE A 56 -10.49 -18.07 -31.96
N ALA A 57 -10.58 -19.03 -32.87
CA ALA A 57 -9.66 -19.10 -34.01
C ALA A 57 -9.84 -17.87 -34.91
N ASN A 58 -11.07 -17.45 -35.20
CA ASN A 58 -11.32 -16.27 -36.03
C ASN A 58 -10.81 -14.96 -35.40
N GLN A 59 -10.83 -14.85 -34.07
CA GLN A 59 -10.25 -13.71 -33.34
C GLN A 59 -8.73 -13.60 -33.50
N GLU A 60 -8.03 -14.68 -33.90
CA GLU A 60 -6.60 -14.69 -34.20
C GLU A 60 -6.26 -13.88 -35.48
N TRP A 61 -7.23 -13.69 -36.38
CA TRP A 61 -7.00 -13.12 -37.71
C TRP A 61 -7.58 -11.71 -37.93
N ASP A 62 -8.11 -11.04 -36.91
CA ASP A 62 -8.72 -9.72 -37.08
C ASP A 62 -7.71 -8.55 -37.09
N SER A 63 -7.49 -8.05 -38.31
CA SER A 63 -7.27 -6.62 -38.56
C SER A 63 -8.59 -5.85 -38.30
N PRO A 64 -8.60 -4.53 -38.05
CA PRO A 64 -9.77 -3.78 -37.55
C PRO A 64 -10.99 -3.66 -38.48
N ASN A 65 -11.07 -4.44 -39.57
CA ASN A 65 -12.01 -4.23 -40.68
C ASN A 65 -12.60 -5.53 -41.24
N ARG A 66 -13.19 -6.41 -40.40
CA ARG A 66 -14.16 -7.40 -40.86
C ARG A 66 -15.44 -7.37 -40.02
N TYR A 67 -16.29 -6.39 -40.33
CA TYR A 67 -17.72 -6.54 -40.05
C TYR A 67 -18.29 -7.62 -40.97
N GLN A 68 -19.01 -8.56 -40.37
CA GLN A 68 -19.98 -9.48 -41.01
C GLN A 68 -19.39 -10.52 -41.97
N THR A 69 -18.89 -11.63 -41.43
CA THR A 69 -19.02 -12.93 -42.11
C THR A 69 -19.99 -13.80 -41.32
N SER A 70 -21.06 -14.22 -41.98
CA SER A 70 -22.14 -15.05 -41.48
C SER A 70 -21.62 -16.39 -40.95
N THR A 71 -21.43 -16.50 -39.63
CA THR A 71 -21.36 -17.80 -38.96
C THR A 71 -22.72 -18.48 -39.13
N SER A 72 -22.76 -19.67 -39.70
CA SER A 72 -23.97 -20.50 -39.78
C SER A 72 -24.50 -20.71 -38.36
N HIS A 73 -25.63 -20.07 -38.03
CA HIS A 73 -26.27 -20.24 -36.74
C HIS A 73 -26.79 -21.69 -36.61
N PRO A 74 -26.62 -22.34 -35.44
CA PRO A 74 -27.28 -23.61 -35.17
C PRO A 74 -28.79 -23.42 -35.35
N THR A 75 -29.46 -24.36 -36.01
CA THR A 75 -30.93 -24.31 -36.18
C THR A 75 -31.59 -24.12 -34.81
N PRO A 76 -32.41 -23.08 -34.60
CA PRO A 76 -32.92 -22.72 -33.27
C PRO A 76 -33.92 -23.78 -32.78
N THR A 77 -33.43 -24.75 -32.04
CA THR A 77 -34.26 -25.69 -31.26
C THR A 77 -34.58 -25.07 -29.91
N ALA A 78 -35.77 -25.35 -29.36
CA ALA A 78 -36.22 -24.82 -28.07
C ALA A 78 -35.34 -25.25 -26.87
N GLU A 79 -34.46 -26.24 -27.06
CA GLU A 79 -33.57 -26.80 -26.05
C GLU A 79 -32.18 -26.15 -26.02
N LEU A 80 -31.76 -25.50 -27.12
CA LEU A 80 -30.43 -24.89 -27.24
C LEU A 80 -30.10 -23.89 -26.10
N PRO A 81 -31.00 -22.97 -25.69
CA PRO A 81 -30.70 -22.04 -24.60
C PRO A 81 -30.55 -22.74 -23.24
N LYS A 82 -31.31 -23.83 -22.97
CA LYS A 82 -31.22 -24.56 -21.71
C LYS A 82 -29.89 -25.31 -21.60
N VAL A 83 -29.49 -25.98 -22.68
CA VAL A 83 -28.19 -26.67 -22.78
C VAL A 83 -27.05 -25.65 -22.65
N ALA A 84 -27.14 -24.50 -23.32
CA ALA A 84 -26.13 -23.43 -23.21
C ALA A 84 -25.98 -22.90 -21.77
N VAL A 85 -27.08 -22.68 -21.04
CA VAL A 85 -27.03 -22.23 -19.64
C VAL A 85 -26.44 -23.31 -18.73
N SER A 86 -26.87 -24.57 -18.86
CA SER A 86 -26.32 -25.70 -18.09
C SER A 86 -24.83 -25.92 -18.36
N LEU A 87 -24.42 -25.90 -19.63
CA LEU A 87 -23.02 -26.04 -20.04
C LEU A 87 -22.18 -24.87 -19.53
N GLY A 88 -22.71 -23.64 -19.57
CA GLY A 88 -22.03 -22.45 -19.05
C GLY A 88 -21.79 -22.54 -17.53
N PHE A 89 -22.81 -22.91 -16.76
CA PHE A 89 -22.67 -23.11 -15.31
C PHE A 89 -21.70 -24.24 -14.98
N ALA A 90 -21.81 -25.40 -15.63
CA ALA A 90 -20.92 -26.53 -15.42
C ALA A 90 -19.46 -26.18 -15.79
N SER A 91 -19.23 -25.43 -16.87
CA SER A 91 -17.90 -25.01 -17.30
C SER A 91 -17.27 -24.02 -16.31
N LEU A 92 -18.05 -23.03 -15.84
CA LEU A 92 -17.58 -22.08 -14.82
C LEU A 92 -17.31 -22.79 -13.49
N ALA A 93 -18.22 -23.65 -13.03
CA ALA A 93 -18.08 -24.42 -11.81
C ALA A 93 -16.83 -25.32 -11.85
N ALA A 94 -16.62 -26.06 -12.94
CA ALA A 94 -15.44 -26.91 -13.12
C ALA A 94 -14.13 -26.11 -13.18
N PHE A 95 -14.14 -24.93 -13.82
CA PHE A 95 -12.98 -24.04 -13.81
C PHE A 95 -12.64 -23.55 -12.40
N LEU A 96 -13.63 -23.10 -11.63
CA LEU A 96 -13.43 -22.65 -10.25
C LEU A 96 -13.06 -23.81 -9.32
N GLN A 97 -13.62 -24.99 -9.56
CA GLN A 97 -13.28 -26.21 -8.85
C GLN A 97 -11.80 -26.58 -9.08
N ALA A 98 -11.32 -26.55 -10.32
CA ALA A 98 -9.93 -26.87 -10.63
C ALA A 98 -8.92 -25.82 -10.13
N ASN A 99 -9.33 -24.55 -9.98
CA ASN A 99 -8.39 -23.45 -9.74
C ASN A 99 -8.52 -22.72 -8.39
N VAL A 100 -9.62 -22.89 -7.66
CA VAL A 100 -9.89 -22.14 -6.42
C VAL A 100 -10.15 -23.07 -5.23
N THR A 101 -10.92 -24.15 -5.41
CA THR A 101 -11.40 -24.96 -4.28
C THR A 101 -10.89 -26.40 -4.25
N GLY A 102 -10.80 -27.06 -5.41
CA GLY A 102 -10.60 -28.51 -5.55
C GLY A 102 -11.78 -29.35 -5.03
N PRO A 103 -11.79 -30.69 -5.21
CA PRO A 103 -10.85 -31.50 -6.00
C PRO A 103 -11.01 -31.31 -7.52
N VAL A 104 -10.01 -31.63 -8.36
CA VAL A 104 -10.14 -31.57 -9.84
C VAL A 104 -11.33 -32.40 -10.33
N PRO A 105 -12.12 -31.94 -11.33
CA PRO A 105 -13.19 -32.74 -11.90
C PRO A 105 -12.70 -34.09 -12.45
N ASP A 106 -13.46 -35.16 -12.21
CA ASP A 106 -13.15 -36.52 -12.68
C ASP A 106 -13.02 -36.58 -14.21
N ASN A 107 -12.08 -37.36 -14.75
CA ASN A 107 -11.81 -37.55 -16.19
C ASN A 107 -11.40 -36.28 -16.97
N SER A 108 -10.39 -35.56 -16.47
CA SER A 108 -9.75 -34.42 -17.15
C SER A 108 -9.33 -34.68 -18.61
N GLU A 109 -9.04 -35.93 -18.96
CA GLU A 109 -8.73 -36.34 -20.33
C GLU A 109 -9.87 -36.05 -21.32
N VAL A 110 -11.13 -36.26 -20.93
CA VAL A 110 -12.30 -36.08 -21.82
C VAL A 110 -12.47 -34.61 -22.20
N VAL A 111 -12.20 -33.70 -21.26
CA VAL A 111 -12.20 -32.25 -21.50
C VAL A 111 -11.13 -31.91 -22.53
N ASN A 112 -9.89 -32.33 -22.28
CA ASN A 112 -8.75 -32.05 -23.17
C ASN A 112 -8.99 -32.60 -24.59
N THR A 113 -9.49 -33.84 -24.73
CA THR A 113 -9.77 -34.43 -26.05
C THR A 113 -10.88 -33.70 -26.80
N THR A 114 -11.96 -33.31 -26.11
CA THR A 114 -13.11 -32.64 -26.75
C THR A 114 -12.72 -31.28 -27.34
N PHE A 115 -11.98 -30.45 -26.58
CA PHE A 115 -11.52 -29.15 -27.09
C PHE A 115 -10.43 -29.30 -28.15
N LEU A 116 -9.54 -30.29 -28.03
CA LEU A 116 -8.54 -30.59 -29.07
C LEU A 116 -9.18 -31.00 -30.40
N GLU A 117 -10.19 -31.88 -30.36
CA GLU A 117 -10.92 -32.29 -31.56
C GLU A 117 -11.66 -31.11 -32.21
N ALA A 118 -12.31 -30.26 -31.41
CA ALA A 118 -12.96 -29.05 -31.89
C ALA A 118 -11.95 -28.09 -32.55
N PHE A 119 -10.77 -27.91 -31.95
CA PHE A 119 -9.73 -27.04 -32.49
C PHE A 119 -9.15 -27.57 -33.81
N ARG A 120 -8.90 -28.88 -33.91
CA ARG A 120 -8.44 -29.53 -35.15
C ARG A 120 -9.44 -29.35 -36.29
N ARG A 121 -10.73 -29.61 -36.04
CA ARG A 121 -11.80 -29.43 -37.04
C ARG A 121 -11.91 -28.00 -37.56
N THR A 122 -11.77 -27.03 -36.67
CA THR A 122 -11.77 -25.61 -37.03
C THR A 122 -10.58 -25.29 -37.96
N ARG A 123 -9.36 -25.72 -37.59
CA ARG A 123 -8.16 -25.49 -38.41
C ARG A 123 -8.23 -26.21 -39.76
N GLU A 124 -8.81 -27.41 -39.82
CA GLU A 124 -9.10 -28.12 -41.09
C GLU A 124 -10.08 -27.34 -41.98
N SER A 125 -11.16 -26.79 -41.40
CA SER A 125 -12.13 -25.96 -42.13
C SER A 125 -11.48 -24.69 -42.69
N ILE A 126 -10.59 -24.05 -41.94
CA ILE A 126 -9.89 -22.83 -42.38
C ILE A 126 -8.84 -23.15 -43.44
N ALA A 127 -8.09 -24.26 -43.29
CA ALA A 127 -7.14 -24.73 -44.29
C ALA A 127 -7.81 -25.05 -45.64
N SER A 128 -9.07 -25.51 -45.63
CA SER A 128 -9.84 -25.77 -46.85
C SER A 128 -10.36 -24.50 -47.58
N THR A 129 -10.32 -23.34 -46.92
CA THR A 129 -10.89 -22.08 -47.45
C THR A 129 -9.83 -21.05 -47.89
N ASP A 130 -8.60 -21.10 -47.36
CA ASP A 130 -7.50 -20.18 -47.71
C ASP A 130 -6.17 -20.93 -47.98
N GLU A 131 -5.93 -21.36 -49.23
CA GLU A 131 -4.70 -22.09 -49.62
C GLU A 131 -3.41 -21.24 -49.64
N THR A 132 -3.50 -19.91 -49.47
CA THR A 132 -2.38 -18.99 -49.77
C THR A 132 -1.52 -18.55 -48.57
N LYS A 133 -1.79 -18.99 -47.34
CA LYS A 133 -1.13 -18.48 -46.12
C LYS A 133 -0.55 -19.53 -45.17
N VAL A 134 -0.35 -20.77 -45.61
CA VAL A 134 0.07 -21.91 -44.76
C VAL A 134 1.58 -21.93 -44.42
N ALA A 135 2.34 -20.88 -44.75
CA ALA A 135 3.81 -20.96 -44.74
C ALA A 135 4.51 -20.83 -43.36
N GLU A 136 3.82 -20.45 -42.28
CA GLU A 136 4.46 -20.20 -40.96
C GLU A 136 3.85 -20.95 -39.76
N ASP A 137 2.77 -21.72 -39.94
CA ASP A 137 2.02 -22.34 -38.82
C ASP A 137 2.41 -23.80 -38.53
N VAL A 138 2.29 -24.20 -37.26
CA VAL A 138 2.53 -25.57 -36.75
C VAL A 138 1.67 -26.60 -37.51
N PRO A 139 2.22 -27.75 -37.95
CA PRO A 139 1.43 -28.79 -38.63
C PRO A 139 0.23 -29.26 -37.80
N ILE A 140 -0.92 -29.52 -38.44
CA ILE A 140 -2.17 -29.97 -37.78
C ILE A 140 -1.94 -31.23 -36.92
N SER A 141 -1.00 -32.10 -37.31
CA SER A 141 -0.62 -33.30 -36.57
C SER A 141 0.17 -33.04 -35.27
N LYS A 142 0.79 -31.86 -35.14
CA LYS A 142 1.57 -31.42 -33.96
C LYS A 142 0.81 -30.44 -33.06
N LEU A 143 -0.48 -30.22 -33.30
CA LEU A 143 -1.30 -29.29 -32.52
C LEU A 143 -1.56 -29.84 -31.10
N THR A 144 -1.08 -29.11 -30.09
CA THR A 144 -1.28 -29.43 -28.66
C THR A 144 -2.43 -28.61 -28.05
N ILE A 145 -2.93 -29.04 -26.90
CA ILE A 145 -3.98 -28.30 -26.16
C ILE A 145 -3.44 -26.96 -25.67
N GLU A 146 -2.14 -26.88 -25.40
CA GLU A 146 -1.44 -25.68 -24.98
C GLU A 146 -1.50 -24.57 -26.04
N ASN A 147 -1.43 -24.93 -27.32
CA ASN A 147 -1.62 -23.98 -28.42
C ASN A 147 -3.01 -23.33 -28.34
N PHE A 148 -4.06 -24.14 -28.14
CA PHE A 148 -5.43 -23.66 -27.98
C PHE A 148 -5.61 -22.81 -26.71
N ARG A 149 -4.99 -23.21 -25.59
CA ARG A 149 -4.98 -22.43 -24.34
C ARG A 149 -4.29 -21.08 -24.51
N SER A 150 -3.21 -21.00 -25.29
CA SER A 150 -2.54 -19.73 -25.58
C SER A 150 -3.47 -18.76 -26.34
N LEU A 151 -4.29 -19.26 -27.27
CA LEU A 151 -5.31 -18.47 -27.96
C LEU A 151 -6.40 -18.00 -27.01
N CYS A 152 -6.87 -18.90 -26.13
CA CYS A 152 -7.81 -18.55 -25.06
C CYS A 152 -7.26 -17.42 -24.18
N GLN A 153 -5.99 -17.49 -23.77
CA GLN A 153 -5.35 -16.44 -22.97
C GLN A 153 -5.26 -15.10 -23.69
N ARG A 154 -4.92 -15.10 -24.99
CA ARG A 154 -4.92 -13.89 -25.83
C ARG A 154 -6.31 -13.28 -25.93
N SER A 155 -7.37 -14.09 -26.07
CA SER A 155 -8.77 -13.63 -26.12
C SER A 155 -9.25 -12.98 -24.82
N LEU A 156 -8.57 -13.25 -23.70
CA LEU A 156 -8.86 -12.66 -22.39
C LEU A 156 -8.06 -11.38 -22.14
N ALA A 157 -7.04 -11.07 -22.92
CA ALA A 157 -6.26 -9.85 -22.73
C ALA A 157 -7.11 -8.61 -23.03
N THR A 158 -7.15 -7.67 -22.09
CA THR A 158 -7.88 -6.40 -22.22
C THR A 158 -7.02 -5.26 -21.73
N ASP A 159 -7.10 -4.10 -22.39
CA ASP A 159 -6.33 -2.89 -22.05
C ASP A 159 -4.80 -3.08 -21.97
N GLY A 160 -4.27 -4.15 -22.60
CA GLY A 160 -2.84 -4.48 -22.61
C GLY A 160 -2.37 -5.35 -21.43
N VAL A 161 -3.29 -5.80 -20.58
CA VAL A 161 -3.02 -6.73 -19.47
C VAL A 161 -3.42 -8.14 -19.90
N SER A 162 -2.54 -9.12 -19.71
CA SER A 162 -2.79 -10.53 -19.99
C SER A 162 -2.90 -11.34 -18.70
N PRO A 163 -3.74 -12.39 -18.65
CA PRO A 163 -3.81 -13.26 -17.48
C PRO A 163 -2.54 -14.10 -17.32
N TYR A 164 -2.40 -14.74 -16.16
CA TYR A 164 -1.32 -15.71 -15.89
C TYR A 164 -1.24 -16.79 -16.99
N SER A 165 -0.04 -17.04 -17.52
CA SER A 165 0.16 -17.85 -18.73
C SER A 165 0.02 -19.37 -18.51
N HIS A 166 -0.01 -19.84 -17.26
CA HIS A 166 -0.10 -21.28 -16.96
C HIS A 166 -1.37 -21.61 -16.17
N ILE A 167 -2.49 -20.95 -16.47
CA ILE A 167 -3.80 -21.27 -15.86
C ILE A 167 -4.32 -22.62 -16.39
N PRO A 168 -4.55 -23.62 -15.52
CA PRO A 168 -5.21 -24.87 -15.90
C PRO A 168 -6.65 -24.67 -16.38
N TYR A 169 -7.04 -25.44 -17.40
CA TYR A 169 -8.41 -25.50 -17.92
C TYR A 169 -9.03 -24.15 -18.30
N ILE A 170 -8.22 -23.18 -18.75
CA ILE A 170 -8.67 -21.83 -19.13
C ILE A 170 -9.74 -21.85 -20.24
N GLU A 171 -9.73 -22.89 -21.08
CA GLU A 171 -10.73 -23.13 -22.11
C GLU A 171 -12.17 -23.21 -21.56
N LEU A 172 -12.36 -23.76 -20.36
CA LEU A 172 -13.68 -23.84 -19.70
C LEU A 172 -14.19 -22.46 -19.29
N PHE A 173 -13.30 -21.60 -18.80
CA PHE A 173 -13.66 -20.23 -18.46
C PHE A 173 -14.02 -19.42 -19.72
N CYS A 174 -13.21 -19.54 -20.77
CA CYS A 174 -13.49 -18.87 -22.04
C CYS A 174 -14.81 -19.36 -22.67
N LEU A 175 -15.14 -20.65 -22.56
CA LEU A 175 -16.42 -21.19 -23.00
C LEU A 175 -17.59 -20.58 -22.20
N ALA A 176 -17.49 -20.52 -20.86
CA ALA A 176 -18.51 -19.87 -20.04
C ALA A 176 -18.69 -18.38 -20.41
N ARG A 177 -17.58 -17.66 -20.68
CA ARG A 177 -17.60 -16.27 -21.16
C ARG A 177 -18.28 -16.14 -22.52
N PHE A 178 -17.96 -17.04 -23.45
CA PHE A 178 -18.58 -17.08 -24.77
C PHE A 178 -20.10 -17.26 -24.66
N LEU A 179 -20.56 -18.20 -23.84
CA LEU A 179 -21.98 -18.51 -23.68
C LEU A 179 -22.77 -17.38 -23.02
N PHE A 180 -22.26 -16.77 -21.94
CA PHE A 180 -23.02 -15.78 -21.17
C PHE A 180 -22.82 -14.33 -21.60
N VAL A 181 -21.62 -13.94 -22.06
CA VAL A 181 -21.25 -12.52 -22.22
C VAL A 181 -21.33 -12.05 -23.68
N THR A 182 -20.93 -12.88 -24.65
CA THR A 182 -20.76 -12.42 -26.06
C THR A 182 -22.06 -12.08 -26.78
N GLY A 183 -23.22 -12.49 -26.26
CA GLY A 183 -24.52 -12.21 -26.87
C GLY A 183 -24.84 -13.01 -28.14
N LYS A 184 -23.90 -13.85 -28.62
CA LYS A 184 -24.04 -14.61 -29.89
C LYS A 184 -25.03 -15.78 -29.79
N ILE A 185 -25.11 -16.41 -28.62
CA ILE A 185 -26.00 -17.57 -28.36
C ILE A 185 -27.16 -17.16 -27.45
N LEU A 186 -26.85 -16.50 -26.33
CA LEU A 186 -27.85 -15.99 -25.39
C LEU A 186 -27.97 -14.47 -25.54
N PRO A 187 -29.11 -13.93 -26.01
CA PRO A 187 -29.23 -12.50 -26.28
C PRO A 187 -29.10 -11.64 -25.01
N ASN A 188 -28.44 -10.49 -25.14
CA ASN A 188 -28.25 -9.50 -24.07
C ASN A 188 -29.41 -8.49 -24.04
N ASP A 189 -30.65 -8.96 -24.06
CA ASP A 189 -31.83 -8.07 -24.02
C ASP A 189 -32.32 -7.85 -22.58
N GLN A 190 -32.37 -6.59 -22.14
CA GLN A 190 -32.87 -6.18 -20.83
C GLN A 190 -34.41 -6.21 -20.75
N PHE A 191 -35.10 -6.15 -21.90
CA PHE A 191 -36.56 -6.11 -21.98
C PHE A 191 -37.19 -7.51 -21.91
N ASN A 192 -36.43 -8.55 -22.24
CA ASN A 192 -36.88 -9.93 -22.14
C ASN A 192 -36.64 -10.49 -20.72
N PRO A 193 -37.70 -10.90 -19.99
CA PRO A 193 -37.58 -11.38 -18.60
C PRO A 193 -36.68 -12.62 -18.49
N THR A 194 -36.57 -13.42 -19.55
CA THR A 194 -35.83 -14.69 -19.57
C THR A 194 -34.31 -14.48 -19.60
N THR A 195 -33.85 -13.44 -20.28
CA THR A 195 -32.42 -13.05 -20.37
C THR A 195 -32.01 -12.06 -19.29
N ARG A 196 -32.97 -11.37 -18.67
CA ARG A 196 -32.74 -10.47 -17.53
C ARG A 196 -32.19 -11.20 -16.32
N HIS A 197 -32.73 -12.38 -15.99
CA HIS A 197 -32.28 -13.16 -14.83
C HIS A 197 -30.84 -13.70 -14.96
N LEU A 198 -30.29 -13.75 -16.19
CA LEU A 198 -28.90 -14.12 -16.45
C LEU A 198 -27.90 -12.98 -16.19
N ALA A 199 -28.36 -11.74 -15.95
CA ALA A 199 -27.50 -10.60 -15.67
C ALA A 199 -26.58 -10.82 -14.47
N TRP A 200 -27.07 -11.50 -13.42
CA TRP A 200 -26.25 -11.82 -12.25
C TRP A 200 -25.07 -12.76 -12.59
N VAL A 201 -25.30 -13.78 -13.42
CA VAL A 201 -24.24 -14.70 -13.87
C VAL A 201 -23.26 -14.00 -14.81
N ARG A 202 -23.75 -13.11 -15.69
CA ARG A 202 -22.88 -12.28 -16.56
C ARG A 202 -21.94 -11.42 -15.73
N MET A 203 -22.46 -10.77 -14.69
CA MET A 203 -21.66 -9.99 -13.74
C MET A 203 -20.60 -10.88 -13.06
N ARG A 204 -20.96 -12.09 -12.60
CA ARG A 204 -20.00 -13.04 -12.00
C ARG A 204 -18.87 -13.41 -12.96
N VAL A 205 -19.18 -13.70 -14.23
CA VAL A 205 -18.16 -14.04 -15.25
C VAL A 205 -17.24 -12.85 -15.54
N GLN A 206 -17.79 -11.65 -15.66
CA GLN A 206 -17.00 -10.42 -15.83
C GLN A 206 -16.11 -10.13 -14.62
N LEU A 207 -16.63 -10.34 -13.40
CA LEU A 207 -15.88 -10.19 -12.16
C LEU A 207 -14.73 -11.20 -12.07
N TRP A 208 -14.95 -12.45 -12.47
CA TRP A 208 -13.87 -13.44 -12.55
C TRP A 208 -12.86 -13.13 -13.65
N HIS A 209 -13.28 -12.62 -14.80
CA HIS A 209 -12.36 -12.14 -15.84
C HIS A 209 -11.47 -11.03 -15.28
N TYR A 210 -12.04 -10.12 -14.49
CA TYR A 210 -11.28 -9.06 -13.83
C TYR A 210 -10.32 -9.62 -12.78
N LYS A 211 -10.75 -10.58 -11.96
CA LYS A 211 -9.86 -11.29 -11.01
C LYS A 211 -8.69 -11.99 -11.72
N LEU A 212 -8.90 -12.58 -12.90
CA LEU A 212 -7.84 -13.27 -13.65
C LEU A 212 -6.81 -12.30 -14.27
N LEU A 213 -7.23 -11.08 -14.63
CA LEU A 213 -6.37 -10.06 -15.24
C LEU A 213 -5.64 -9.17 -14.24
N THR A 214 -6.28 -8.88 -13.11
CA THR A 214 -5.68 -8.07 -12.03
C THR A 214 -4.58 -8.80 -11.27
N GLN A 215 -4.22 -10.00 -11.72
CA GLN A 215 -3.25 -10.87 -11.08
C GLN A 215 -2.15 -11.32 -12.04
N PRO A 216 -0.90 -11.46 -11.55
CA PRO A 216 -0.39 -11.04 -10.24
C PRO A 216 0.21 -9.63 -10.39
N SER A 217 -0.22 -8.67 -9.58
CA SER A 217 0.65 -7.52 -9.33
C SER A 217 1.85 -8.06 -8.54
N LEU A 218 2.88 -8.47 -9.27
CA LEU A 218 4.08 -9.19 -8.82
C LEU A 218 5.03 -8.30 -8.00
N GLY A 219 4.50 -7.62 -6.99
CA GLY A 219 5.25 -6.76 -6.09
C GLY A 219 5.10 -7.24 -4.64
N PRO A 220 6.13 -7.04 -3.79
CA PRO A 220 6.14 -7.46 -2.39
C PRO A 220 5.05 -6.81 -1.49
N GLY A 221 4.22 -5.92 -2.04
CA GLY A 221 3.09 -5.27 -1.34
C GLY A 221 1.70 -5.63 -1.87
N SER A 222 1.58 -6.53 -2.85
CA SER A 222 0.29 -6.92 -3.42
C SER A 222 -0.40 -7.97 -2.57
N LEU A 223 -1.33 -7.55 -1.72
CA LEU A 223 -2.32 -8.44 -1.13
C LEU A 223 -3.49 -8.58 -2.11
N TYR A 224 -4.12 -9.76 -2.17
CA TYR A 224 -5.24 -10.10 -3.06
C TYR A 224 -6.34 -9.03 -3.13
N THR A 225 -6.58 -8.35 -2.01
CA THR A 225 -7.63 -7.33 -1.83
C THR A 225 -7.11 -5.90 -2.01
N LYS A 226 -5.82 -5.65 -1.77
CA LYS A 226 -5.20 -4.31 -1.89
C LYS A 226 -4.76 -3.98 -3.32
N SER A 227 -4.71 -4.98 -4.19
CA SER A 227 -4.39 -4.84 -5.62
C SER A 227 -5.48 -4.12 -6.42
N GLY A 228 -6.74 -4.15 -5.97
CA GLY A 228 -7.89 -3.51 -6.65
C GLY A 228 -7.88 -1.97 -6.63
N ARG A 229 -6.98 -1.34 -5.86
CA ARG A 229 -6.94 0.13 -5.77
C ARG A 229 -6.47 0.81 -7.07
N PHE A 230 -5.73 0.11 -7.95
CA PHE A 230 -5.07 0.72 -9.12
C PHE A 230 -4.84 -0.27 -10.27
N THR A 231 -5.91 -0.73 -10.92
CA THR A 231 -5.79 -1.66 -12.06
C THR A 231 -6.06 -0.95 -13.38
N ASP A 232 -5.19 -1.14 -14.37
CA ASP A 232 -5.22 -0.47 -15.68
C ASP A 232 -6.30 -1.02 -16.66
N VAL A 233 -7.37 -1.66 -16.16
CA VAL A 233 -8.38 -2.35 -16.99
C VAL A 233 -9.74 -1.62 -16.94
N ALA A 234 -9.77 -0.40 -17.49
CA ALA A 234 -10.95 0.48 -17.47
C ALA A 234 -12.15 -0.10 -18.23
N THR A 235 -11.91 -0.83 -19.34
CA THR A 235 -12.99 -1.40 -20.15
C THR A 235 -13.80 -2.43 -19.39
N LEU A 236 -13.11 -3.30 -18.63
CA LEU A 236 -13.77 -4.34 -17.86
C LEU A 236 -14.45 -3.78 -16.60
N GLU A 237 -13.88 -2.74 -15.99
CA GLU A 237 -14.52 -2.02 -14.89
C GLU A 237 -15.87 -1.41 -15.32
N GLU A 238 -15.93 -0.79 -16.50
CA GLU A 238 -17.18 -0.25 -17.04
C GLU A 238 -18.22 -1.35 -17.29
N LEU A 239 -17.80 -2.47 -17.88
CA LEU A 239 -18.67 -3.63 -18.11
C LEU A 239 -19.22 -4.21 -16.80
N ILE A 240 -18.39 -4.30 -15.75
CA ILE A 240 -18.82 -4.77 -14.42
C ILE A 240 -19.83 -3.81 -13.81
N LYS A 241 -19.62 -2.48 -13.92
CA LYS A 241 -20.57 -1.48 -13.41
C LYS A 241 -21.94 -1.60 -14.09
N ILE A 242 -21.96 -1.78 -15.41
CA ILE A 242 -23.19 -2.02 -16.18
C ILE A 242 -23.84 -3.34 -15.73
N GLY A 243 -23.06 -4.43 -15.67
CA GLY A 243 -23.53 -5.74 -15.25
C GLY A 243 -24.09 -5.75 -13.82
N LEU A 244 -23.51 -4.98 -12.91
CA LEU A 244 -23.97 -4.84 -11.53
C LEU A 244 -25.34 -4.13 -11.47
N ALA A 245 -25.50 -3.03 -12.20
CA ALA A 245 -26.78 -2.30 -12.26
C ALA A 245 -27.90 -3.18 -12.86
N ASP A 246 -27.58 -3.94 -13.91
CA ASP A 246 -28.51 -4.88 -14.55
C ASP A 246 -28.87 -6.03 -13.61
N ALA A 247 -27.90 -6.57 -12.87
CA ALA A 247 -28.13 -7.63 -11.89
C ALA A 247 -28.96 -7.14 -10.69
N GLU A 248 -28.70 -5.93 -10.18
CA GLU A 248 -29.48 -5.32 -9.10
C GLU A 248 -30.95 -5.14 -9.54
N ALA A 249 -31.16 -4.59 -10.75
CA ALA A 249 -32.48 -4.48 -11.35
C ALA A 249 -33.14 -5.85 -11.58
N ALA A 250 -32.38 -6.89 -11.86
CA ALA A 250 -32.90 -8.23 -12.03
C ALA A 250 -33.38 -8.87 -10.71
N VAL A 251 -32.64 -8.64 -9.62
CA VAL A 251 -32.86 -9.24 -8.30
C VAL A 251 -33.97 -8.54 -7.51
N PHE A 252 -33.98 -7.21 -7.47
CA PHE A 252 -34.87 -6.43 -6.59
C PHE A 252 -36.13 -5.84 -7.25
N ARG A 253 -36.22 -5.81 -8.60
CA ARG A 253 -37.39 -5.21 -9.25
C ARG A 253 -38.65 -6.05 -9.03
N THR A 254 -39.64 -5.45 -8.38
CA THR A 254 -41.02 -5.94 -8.28
C THR A 254 -41.69 -5.93 -9.66
N GLY A 255 -42.51 -6.95 -9.96
CA GLY A 255 -43.17 -7.09 -11.26
C GLY A 255 -43.98 -5.84 -11.63
N ALA A 256 -44.08 -5.54 -12.92
CA ALA A 256 -44.76 -4.36 -13.47
C ALA A 256 -46.31 -4.38 -13.33
N SER A 257 -46.86 -5.09 -12.35
CA SER A 257 -48.28 -5.07 -12.00
C SER A 257 -48.39 -4.53 -10.58
N GLY A 258 -48.85 -3.29 -10.44
CA GLY A 258 -48.99 -2.56 -9.18
C GLY A 258 -49.99 -3.16 -8.20
N GLU A 259 -49.67 -4.34 -7.66
CA GLU A 259 -50.31 -4.90 -6.46
C GLU A 259 -49.36 -4.77 -5.27
N PRO A 260 -49.80 -4.19 -4.14
CA PRO A 260 -48.96 -3.87 -3.00
C PRO A 260 -48.84 -5.04 -2.01
N SER A 261 -48.47 -6.23 -2.49
CA SER A 261 -48.01 -7.38 -1.68
C SER A 261 -47.70 -8.59 -2.56
N GLY A 262 -46.42 -8.78 -2.91
CA GLY A 262 -45.97 -9.98 -3.60
C GLY A 262 -44.45 -10.02 -3.63
N SER A 263 -43.86 -11.01 -2.97
CA SER A 263 -42.42 -11.24 -2.82
C SER A 263 -41.60 -10.95 -4.10
N SER A 264 -40.40 -10.40 -3.91
CA SER A 264 -39.33 -10.43 -4.92
C SER A 264 -39.26 -11.79 -5.64
N SER A 265 -38.95 -11.78 -6.93
CA SER A 265 -38.83 -13.00 -7.74
C SER A 265 -37.72 -13.95 -7.24
N TRP A 266 -36.75 -13.43 -6.48
CA TRP A 266 -35.64 -14.19 -5.89
C TRP A 266 -35.86 -14.48 -4.40
N PRO A 267 -35.39 -15.64 -3.89
CA PRO A 267 -35.38 -15.95 -2.46
C PRO A 267 -34.58 -14.93 -1.63
N LEU A 268 -34.91 -14.79 -0.34
CA LEU A 268 -34.23 -13.86 0.57
C LEU A 268 -32.73 -14.19 0.71
N GLU A 269 -32.36 -15.47 0.82
CA GLU A 269 -30.94 -15.90 0.89
C GLU A 269 -30.17 -15.43 -0.35
N SER A 270 -30.75 -15.54 -1.56
CA SER A 270 -30.13 -15.10 -2.80
C SER A 270 -29.96 -13.58 -2.87
N GLN A 271 -30.89 -12.81 -2.31
CA GLN A 271 -30.78 -11.35 -2.24
C GLN A 271 -29.63 -10.92 -1.31
N VAL A 272 -29.48 -11.59 -0.16
CA VAL A 272 -28.36 -11.32 0.76
C VAL A 272 -27.03 -11.69 0.09
N LEU A 273 -26.96 -12.84 -0.58
CA LEU A 273 -25.77 -13.25 -1.35
C LEU A 273 -25.44 -12.26 -2.47
N PHE A 274 -26.43 -11.74 -3.19
CA PHE A 274 -26.20 -10.71 -4.19
C PHE A 274 -25.60 -9.44 -3.57
N ARG A 275 -26.12 -8.95 -2.43
CA ARG A 275 -25.56 -7.78 -1.74
C ARG A 275 -24.13 -8.02 -1.23
N LEU A 276 -23.81 -9.25 -0.81
CA LEU A 276 -22.44 -9.64 -0.45
C LEU A 276 -21.51 -9.69 -1.66
N GLU A 277 -21.97 -10.22 -2.80
CA GLU A 277 -21.22 -10.19 -4.06
C GLU A 277 -21.01 -8.75 -4.55
N GLU A 278 -22.02 -7.88 -4.42
CA GLU A 278 -21.92 -6.45 -4.69
C GLU A 278 -20.87 -5.78 -3.78
N ALA A 279 -20.91 -6.03 -2.48
CA ALA A 279 -19.94 -5.48 -1.54
C ALA A 279 -18.51 -5.89 -1.93
N ASN A 280 -18.27 -7.18 -2.20
CA ASN A 280 -16.97 -7.66 -2.66
C ASN A 280 -16.55 -7.09 -4.02
N CYS A 281 -17.49 -6.92 -4.94
CA CYS A 281 -17.23 -6.25 -6.23
C CYS A 281 -16.80 -4.80 -6.01
N GLN A 282 -17.47 -4.05 -5.15
CA GLN A 282 -17.12 -2.65 -4.86
C GLN A 282 -15.80 -2.53 -4.10
N ILE A 283 -15.48 -3.47 -3.19
CA ILE A 283 -14.16 -3.58 -2.54
C ILE A 283 -13.08 -3.75 -3.61
N LEU A 284 -13.29 -4.69 -4.54
CA LEU A 284 -12.35 -4.99 -5.61
C LEU A 284 -12.16 -3.81 -6.59
N LEU A 285 -13.20 -3.03 -6.84
CA LEU A 285 -13.15 -1.80 -7.65
C LEU A 285 -12.65 -0.55 -6.86
N GLY A 286 -12.31 -0.69 -5.58
CA GLY A 286 -11.83 0.43 -4.75
C GLY A 286 -12.89 1.44 -4.29
N ASN A 287 -14.18 1.11 -4.38
CA ASN A 287 -15.30 1.98 -4.00
C ASN A 287 -15.80 1.73 -2.56
N ASP A 288 -15.11 2.32 -1.59
CA ASP A 288 -15.38 2.18 -0.16
C ASP A 288 -16.82 2.52 0.28
N ALA A 289 -17.35 3.69 -0.10
CA ALA A 289 -18.68 4.13 0.32
C ALA A 289 -19.80 3.18 -0.14
N LYS A 290 -19.73 2.71 -1.39
CA LYS A 290 -20.71 1.78 -1.96
C LYS A 290 -20.57 0.38 -1.36
N ALA A 291 -19.34 -0.07 -1.10
CA ALA A 291 -19.08 -1.34 -0.44
C ALA A 291 -19.71 -1.39 0.97
N ARG A 292 -19.53 -0.32 1.78
CA ARG A 292 -20.16 -0.23 3.11
C ARG A 292 -21.68 -0.23 3.03
N GLN A 293 -22.25 0.49 2.07
CA GLN A 293 -23.70 0.53 1.89
C GLN A 293 -24.26 -0.86 1.55
N ALA A 294 -23.68 -1.55 0.57
CA ALA A 294 -24.10 -2.90 0.18
C ALA A 294 -23.99 -3.89 1.35
N LEU A 295 -22.93 -3.80 2.17
CA LEU A 295 -22.75 -4.64 3.35
C LEU A 295 -23.76 -4.33 4.47
N GLN A 296 -24.09 -3.06 4.70
CA GLN A 296 -25.15 -2.65 5.62
C GLN A 296 -26.52 -3.18 5.17
N ASP A 297 -26.80 -3.13 3.86
CA ASP A 297 -28.05 -3.65 3.31
C ASP A 297 -28.11 -5.18 3.40
N ALA A 298 -27.00 -5.89 3.19
CA ALA A 298 -26.91 -7.34 3.44
C ALA A 298 -27.17 -7.68 4.92
N THR A 299 -26.62 -6.89 5.85
CA THR A 299 -26.82 -7.05 7.30
C THR A 299 -28.27 -6.82 7.71
N ARG A 300 -28.93 -5.80 7.13
CA ARG A 300 -30.35 -5.52 7.36
C ARG A 300 -31.25 -6.63 6.81
N LEU A 301 -30.99 -7.12 5.60
CA LEU A 301 -31.79 -8.16 4.94
C LEU A 301 -31.65 -9.53 5.64
N SER A 302 -30.48 -9.87 6.15
CA SER A 302 -30.24 -11.09 6.94
C SER A 302 -30.82 -11.03 8.36
N GLY A 303 -31.05 -9.81 8.89
CA GLY A 303 -31.40 -9.61 10.29
C GLY A 303 -30.24 -9.94 11.24
N PHE A 304 -29.01 -9.92 10.73
CA PHE A 304 -27.81 -10.22 11.50
C PHE A 304 -27.42 -9.06 12.41
N THR A 305 -27.06 -9.36 13.65
CA THR A 305 -26.65 -8.35 14.65
C THR A 305 -25.25 -8.66 15.15
N TYR A 306 -24.33 -7.71 14.99
CA TYR A 306 -22.97 -7.83 15.49
C TYR A 306 -22.46 -6.49 16.01
N ALA A 307 -21.54 -6.55 16.98
CA ALA A 307 -20.85 -5.38 17.51
C ALA A 307 -19.41 -5.73 17.90
N LEU A 308 -18.49 -4.82 17.64
CA LEU A 308 -17.12 -4.89 18.16
C LEU A 308 -17.14 -4.32 19.60
N SER A 309 -16.70 -5.12 20.57
CA SER A 309 -16.70 -4.76 21.99
C SER A 309 -15.35 -5.08 22.64
N GLY A 310 -15.12 -4.57 23.86
CA GLY A 310 -13.95 -4.87 24.67
C GLY A 310 -14.30 -5.77 25.85
N ALA A 311 -13.57 -6.87 26.02
CA ALA A 311 -13.70 -7.77 27.16
C ALA A 311 -12.36 -7.95 27.89
N LEU A 312 -12.38 -8.05 29.22
CA LEU A 312 -11.17 -8.26 30.01
C LEU A 312 -10.61 -9.66 29.76
N GLY A 313 -9.37 -9.72 29.26
CA GLY A 313 -8.69 -10.97 28.96
C GLY A 313 -7.18 -10.92 29.13
N LYS A 314 -6.55 -12.10 29.09
CA LYS A 314 -5.10 -12.31 29.17
C LYS A 314 -4.57 -12.84 27.84
N ARG A 315 -3.46 -12.26 27.37
CA ARG A 315 -2.77 -12.70 26.14
C ARG A 315 -1.51 -13.51 26.43
N THR A 316 -0.87 -13.30 27.59
CA THR A 316 0.34 -14.02 28.00
C THR A 316 0.09 -14.89 29.23
N ARG A 317 0.79 -16.01 29.32
CA ARG A 317 0.67 -16.97 30.43
C ARG A 317 1.10 -16.39 31.78
N PHE A 318 2.07 -15.47 31.75
CA PHE A 318 2.64 -14.83 32.95
C PHE A 318 1.95 -13.49 33.30
N GLN A 319 0.83 -13.15 32.66
CA GLN A 319 0.09 -11.92 32.93
C GLN A 319 -0.70 -12.02 34.24
N GLU A 320 -0.43 -11.13 35.20
CA GLU A 320 -1.20 -11.07 36.45
C GLU A 320 -2.54 -10.35 36.24
N ASN A 321 -2.51 -9.13 35.69
CA ASN A 321 -3.68 -8.28 35.48
C ASN A 321 -4.35 -8.53 34.12
N SER A 322 -5.67 -8.68 34.06
CA SER A 322 -6.41 -8.76 32.79
C SER A 322 -6.60 -7.36 32.19
N PHE A 323 -6.36 -7.22 30.88
CA PHE A 323 -6.54 -5.96 30.15
C PHE A 323 -7.71 -6.09 29.16
N SER A 324 -8.27 -4.97 28.72
CA SER A 324 -9.32 -4.98 27.69
C SER A 324 -8.77 -5.51 26.37
N GLN A 325 -9.47 -6.48 25.78
CA GLN A 325 -9.17 -7.10 24.49
C GLN A 325 -10.40 -7.03 23.60
N LEU A 326 -10.20 -6.81 22.30
CA LEU A 326 -11.29 -6.69 21.34
C LEU A 326 -11.92 -8.06 21.04
N VAL A 327 -13.25 -8.09 21.04
CA VAL A 327 -14.09 -9.26 20.73
C VAL A 327 -15.26 -8.82 19.87
N VAL A 328 -15.57 -9.61 18.84
CA VAL A 328 -16.81 -9.45 18.09
C VAL A 328 -17.88 -10.30 18.75
N LEU A 329 -18.94 -9.66 19.23
CA LEU A 329 -20.16 -10.31 19.69
C LEU A 329 -21.16 -10.33 18.54
N ALA A 330 -21.66 -11.52 18.20
CA ALA A 330 -22.52 -11.71 17.04
C ALA A 330 -23.66 -12.69 17.31
N ARG A 331 -24.85 -12.38 16.77
CA ARG A 331 -26.05 -13.21 16.85
C ARG A 331 -26.84 -13.16 15.54
N SER A 332 -27.05 -14.33 14.95
CA SER A 332 -27.95 -14.56 13.81
C SER A 332 -29.43 -14.55 14.22
N LEU A 333 -30.30 -14.12 13.30
CA LEU A 333 -31.75 -14.23 13.48
C LEU A 333 -32.16 -15.71 13.45
N GLN A 334 -32.76 -16.21 14.53
CA GLN A 334 -33.35 -17.55 14.57
C GLN A 334 -34.65 -17.55 13.76
N LEU A 335 -34.58 -17.86 12.46
CA LEU A 335 -35.73 -18.43 11.78
C LEU A 335 -35.96 -19.84 12.37
N SER A 336 -37.19 -20.10 12.78
CA SER A 336 -37.76 -21.35 13.31
C SER A 336 -36.89 -22.61 13.16
N SER A 337 -36.67 -23.27 14.30
CA SER A 337 -36.12 -24.62 14.44
C SER A 337 -36.96 -25.69 13.75
N GLU A 338 -37.01 -25.69 12.42
CA GLU A 338 -37.57 -26.78 11.63
C GLU A 338 -36.56 -27.21 10.56
N LEU A 339 -36.05 -28.45 10.75
CA LEU A 339 -35.37 -29.29 9.75
C LEU A 339 -33.89 -28.99 9.42
N VAL A 340 -33.03 -28.80 10.42
CA VAL A 340 -31.64 -29.30 10.29
C VAL A 340 -31.56 -30.61 11.05
N GLU A 341 -31.83 -31.70 10.34
CA GLU A 341 -31.52 -33.04 10.85
C GLU A 341 -30.08 -33.06 11.36
N ARG A 342 -29.90 -33.71 12.51
CA ARG A 342 -28.60 -34.01 13.10
C ARG A 342 -27.84 -35.00 12.21
N HIS A 343 -27.36 -34.57 11.05
CA HIS A 343 -26.28 -35.26 10.38
C HIS A 343 -24.98 -34.84 11.05
N LYS A 344 -24.44 -35.72 11.89
CA LYS A 344 -23.04 -35.74 12.31
C LYS A 344 -22.18 -35.99 11.06
N VAL A 345 -22.06 -35.02 10.17
CA VAL A 345 -21.05 -35.06 9.12
C VAL A 345 -19.72 -34.75 9.79
N LYS A 346 -18.74 -35.66 9.66
CA LYS A 346 -17.37 -35.41 10.13
C LYS A 346 -16.86 -34.15 9.43
N GLU A 347 -16.45 -33.17 10.21
CA GLU A 347 -16.02 -31.85 9.78
C GLU A 347 -14.76 -31.95 8.93
N ALA A 348 -14.94 -31.93 7.60
CA ALA A 348 -13.87 -31.76 6.65
C ALA A 348 -13.50 -30.27 6.59
N ALA A 349 -12.70 -29.79 7.55
CA ALA A 349 -12.16 -28.43 7.58
C ALA A 349 -10.62 -28.49 7.62
N PRO A 350 -9.91 -27.52 7.01
CA PRO A 350 -8.45 -27.49 7.09
C PRO A 350 -8.01 -27.30 8.56
N SER A 351 -6.88 -27.89 8.94
CA SER A 351 -6.39 -27.81 10.32
C SER A 351 -5.93 -26.38 10.65
N ALA A 352 -6.50 -25.81 11.72
CA ALA A 352 -5.96 -24.60 12.33
C ALA A 352 -4.70 -24.95 13.15
N LEU A 353 -3.55 -24.35 12.78
CA LEU A 353 -2.29 -24.58 13.47
C LEU A 353 -2.28 -23.85 14.83
N PRO A 354 -1.79 -24.50 15.90
CA PRO A 354 -1.50 -23.82 17.16
C PRO A 354 -0.30 -22.87 17.02
N LEU A 355 -0.26 -21.83 17.85
CA LEU A 355 0.81 -20.85 17.98
C LEU A 355 2.09 -21.46 18.56
N ASN A 356 1.95 -22.39 19.51
CA ASN A 356 3.06 -23.06 20.20
C ASN A 356 4.10 -22.09 20.80
N ASP A 357 3.69 -20.88 21.20
CA ASP A 357 4.56 -19.91 21.89
C ASP A 357 4.55 -20.20 23.40
N ASP A 358 5.73 -20.20 24.03
CA ASP A 358 5.89 -20.49 25.46
C ASP A 358 5.31 -19.39 26.36
N THR A 359 5.19 -18.17 25.84
CA THR A 359 4.79 -16.96 26.55
C THR A 359 3.36 -16.52 26.24
N LEU A 360 2.90 -16.68 25.00
CA LEU A 360 1.56 -16.29 24.57
C LEU A 360 0.56 -17.45 24.74
N PHE A 361 -0.70 -17.11 25.02
CA PHE A 361 -1.79 -18.08 24.93
C PHE A 361 -2.19 -18.31 23.47
N GLU A 362 -2.64 -19.52 23.18
CA GLU A 362 -3.23 -19.90 21.88
C GLU A 362 -4.45 -19.06 21.52
N ARG A 363 -5.27 -18.80 22.54
CA ARG A 363 -6.48 -17.97 22.50
C ARG A 363 -6.45 -16.99 23.66
N ILE A 364 -7.01 -15.82 23.45
CA ILE A 364 -7.21 -14.86 24.54
C ILE A 364 -8.13 -15.52 25.58
N GLN A 365 -7.66 -15.64 26.82
CA GLN A 365 -8.49 -16.17 27.90
C GLN A 365 -9.25 -15.01 28.53
N PHE A 366 -10.57 -15.00 28.38
CA PHE A 366 -11.44 -14.00 28.99
C PHE A 366 -11.79 -14.40 30.42
N ASN A 367 -11.96 -13.40 31.30
CA ASN A 367 -12.35 -13.66 32.67
C ASN A 367 -13.85 -14.04 32.72
N SER A 368 -14.15 -15.24 33.20
CA SER A 368 -15.50 -15.84 33.27
C SER A 368 -16.53 -15.10 34.16
N GLY A 369 -16.12 -14.03 34.85
CA GLY A 369 -16.93 -13.30 35.83
C GLY A 369 -17.09 -11.79 35.58
N GLY A 370 -16.52 -11.25 34.51
CA GLY A 370 -16.74 -9.85 34.13
C GLY A 370 -17.91 -9.77 33.16
N THR A 371 -19.09 -9.30 33.62
CA THR A 371 -20.02 -8.65 32.69
C THR A 371 -19.22 -7.65 31.85
N PRO A 372 -19.35 -7.63 30.51
CA PRO A 372 -18.70 -6.61 29.70
C PRO A 372 -19.00 -5.27 30.36
N SER A 373 -17.97 -4.47 30.59
CA SER A 373 -18.11 -3.14 31.18
C SER A 373 -19.27 -2.45 30.45
N LEU A 374 -20.35 -2.19 31.20
CA LEU A 374 -21.62 -1.64 30.72
C LEU A 374 -21.36 -0.33 29.97
N GLU A 375 -21.13 -0.41 28.67
CA GLU A 375 -21.21 0.73 27.78
C GLU A 375 -22.60 0.73 27.15
N SER A 376 -23.27 1.87 27.27
CA SER A 376 -24.60 2.22 26.77
C SER A 376 -24.77 2.13 25.24
N SER A 377 -23.87 1.45 24.54
CA SER A 377 -23.74 1.39 23.08
C SER A 377 -24.05 0.01 22.46
N LEU A 378 -24.11 -1.07 23.24
CA LEU A 378 -24.38 -2.41 22.71
C LEU A 378 -25.88 -2.64 22.43
N PRO A 379 -26.26 -3.20 21.27
CA PRO A 379 -27.63 -3.62 20.98
C PRO A 379 -28.18 -4.56 22.05
N ILE A 380 -29.44 -4.38 22.43
CA ILE A 380 -30.12 -5.15 23.50
C ILE A 380 -29.97 -6.67 23.29
N GLN A 381 -29.95 -7.13 22.04
CA GLN A 381 -29.85 -8.55 21.68
C GLN A 381 -28.49 -9.20 21.99
N LEU A 382 -27.44 -8.40 22.25
CA LEU A 382 -26.05 -8.84 22.41
C LEU A 382 -25.51 -8.67 23.85
N GLN A 383 -26.27 -8.02 24.74
CA GLN A 383 -25.81 -7.70 26.10
C GLN A 383 -25.60 -8.93 26.99
N ASP A 384 -26.35 -10.02 26.74
CA ASP A 384 -26.30 -11.25 27.53
C ASP A 384 -25.26 -12.27 27.03
N ILE A 385 -24.58 -11.98 25.92
CA ILE A 385 -23.67 -12.94 25.25
C ILE A 385 -22.28 -12.88 25.89
N LYS A 386 -21.80 -14.03 26.36
CA LYS A 386 -20.43 -14.17 26.87
C LYS A 386 -19.43 -14.31 25.72
N PRO A 387 -18.24 -13.67 25.81
CA PRO A 387 -17.19 -13.79 24.79
C PRO A 387 -16.78 -15.23 24.46
N ASP A 388 -16.65 -16.10 25.46
CA ASP A 388 -16.17 -17.49 25.32
C ASP A 388 -17.24 -18.49 24.83
N ASP A 389 -18.54 -18.15 24.98
CA ASP A 389 -19.65 -19.06 24.70
C ASP A 389 -20.74 -18.35 23.89
N GLN A 390 -20.44 -18.16 22.60
CA GLN A 390 -21.31 -17.46 21.65
C GLN A 390 -22.19 -18.42 20.83
N PRO A 391 -23.40 -18.00 20.41
CA PRO A 391 -24.28 -18.82 19.59
C PRO A 391 -23.69 -19.09 18.20
N LYS A 392 -24.02 -20.24 17.60
CA LYS A 392 -23.61 -20.58 16.23
C LYS A 392 -24.20 -19.60 15.22
N LEU A 393 -23.39 -19.14 14.27
CA LEU A 393 -23.81 -18.23 13.20
C LEU A 393 -24.27 -18.98 11.94
N ASN A 394 -25.14 -18.33 11.16
CA ASN A 394 -25.46 -18.79 9.82
C ASN A 394 -24.27 -18.57 8.86
N PRO A 395 -24.05 -19.44 7.86
CA PRO A 395 -22.94 -19.28 6.90
C PRO A 395 -22.92 -17.91 6.20
N VAL A 396 -24.08 -17.38 5.83
CA VAL A 396 -24.19 -16.06 5.19
C VAL A 396 -23.77 -14.93 6.13
N ASP A 397 -24.07 -15.05 7.43
CA ASP A 397 -23.69 -14.08 8.45
C ASP A 397 -22.18 -14.14 8.77
N GLN A 398 -21.58 -15.34 8.71
CA GLN A 398 -20.12 -15.50 8.76
C GLN A 398 -19.44 -14.80 7.58
N ILE A 399 -20.02 -14.86 6.38
CA ILE A 399 -19.51 -14.12 5.20
C ILE A 399 -19.63 -12.61 5.41
N ILE A 400 -20.69 -12.11 6.05
CA ILE A 400 -20.81 -10.68 6.41
C ILE A 400 -19.62 -10.25 7.29
N LEU A 401 -19.30 -11.03 8.33
CA LEU A 401 -18.15 -10.72 9.21
C LEU A 401 -16.81 -10.74 8.45
N LEU A 402 -16.59 -11.71 7.57
CA LEU A 402 -15.37 -11.78 6.76
C LEU A 402 -15.29 -10.64 5.73
N THR A 403 -16.43 -10.22 5.19
CA THR A 403 -16.51 -9.09 4.25
C THR A 403 -16.23 -7.76 4.97
N GLU A 404 -16.74 -7.59 6.20
CA GLU A 404 -16.40 -6.45 7.06
C GLU A 404 -14.89 -6.41 7.35
N ALA A 405 -14.30 -7.56 7.71
CA ALA A 405 -12.86 -7.69 7.93
C ALA A 405 -12.06 -7.32 6.68
N THR A 406 -12.52 -7.79 5.51
CA THR A 406 -11.89 -7.51 4.22
C THR A 406 -12.01 -6.04 3.84
N LEU A 407 -13.17 -5.40 4.08
CA LEU A 407 -13.39 -3.99 3.82
C LEU A 407 -12.46 -3.11 4.66
N LYS A 408 -12.37 -3.41 5.96
CA LYS A 408 -11.46 -2.73 6.88
C LYS A 408 -10.00 -2.93 6.49
N ASP A 409 -9.57 -4.15 6.18
CA ASP A 409 -8.19 -4.39 5.71
C ASP A 409 -7.91 -3.64 4.40
N THR A 410 -8.88 -3.58 3.49
CA THR A 410 -8.69 -3.02 2.14
C THR A 410 -8.70 -1.51 2.12
N PHE A 411 -9.45 -0.81 2.97
CA PHE A 411 -9.59 0.66 2.94
C PHE A 411 -8.96 1.36 4.14
N SER A 412 -8.80 0.70 5.28
CA SER A 412 -8.10 1.30 6.42
C SER A 412 -6.59 1.37 6.18
N PRO A 413 -5.89 2.32 6.83
CA PRO A 413 -4.44 2.34 6.79
C PRO A 413 -3.83 1.10 7.47
N SER A 414 -2.65 0.68 7.02
CA SER A 414 -1.95 -0.50 7.56
C SER A 414 -1.19 -0.14 8.82
N ASP A 415 -1.92 0.06 9.91
CA ASP A 415 -1.38 0.24 11.25
C ASP A 415 -1.55 -1.06 12.06
N SER A 416 -0.65 -1.26 13.02
CA SER A 416 -0.75 -2.31 14.02
C SER A 416 -2.09 -2.32 14.76
N LEU A 417 -2.69 -1.14 15.01
CA LEU A 417 -3.97 -1.02 15.71
C LEU A 417 -5.16 -1.46 14.84
N THR A 418 -5.17 -1.08 13.56
CA THR A 418 -6.25 -1.48 12.64
C THR A 418 -6.24 -2.98 12.40
N LEU A 419 -5.05 -3.60 12.32
CA LEU A 419 -4.90 -5.05 12.24
C LEU A 419 -5.44 -5.78 13.48
N GLU A 420 -5.23 -5.24 14.68
CA GLU A 420 -5.81 -5.77 15.92
C GLU A 420 -7.34 -5.59 15.98
N GLU A 421 -7.91 -4.59 15.30
CA GLU A 421 -9.36 -4.40 15.16
C GLU A 421 -10.00 -5.41 14.21
N ILE A 422 -9.27 -5.82 13.15
CA ILE A 422 -9.76 -6.74 12.12
C ILE A 422 -9.71 -8.20 12.59
N LEU A 423 -8.69 -8.57 13.38
CA LEU A 423 -8.45 -9.94 13.82
C LEU A 423 -9.66 -10.62 14.50
N PRO A 424 -10.41 -9.96 15.42
CA PRO A 424 -11.57 -10.55 16.09
C PRO A 424 -12.67 -11.05 15.14
N TYR A 425 -12.86 -10.43 13.97
CA TYR A 425 -13.85 -10.87 12.98
C TYR A 425 -13.51 -12.24 12.40
N ALA A 426 -12.24 -12.49 12.07
CA ALA A 426 -11.79 -13.78 11.57
C ALA A 426 -11.78 -14.85 12.67
N VAL A 427 -11.32 -14.49 13.89
CA VAL A 427 -11.30 -15.40 15.05
C VAL A 427 -12.72 -15.87 15.38
N ARG A 428 -13.70 -14.96 15.36
CA ARG A 428 -15.11 -15.31 15.62
C ARG A 428 -15.66 -16.38 14.68
N VAL A 429 -15.26 -16.38 13.42
CA VAL A 429 -15.68 -17.39 12.42
C VAL A 429 -14.93 -18.71 12.61
N ILE A 430 -13.65 -18.67 13.00
CA ILE A 430 -12.82 -19.86 13.25
C ILE A 430 -13.28 -20.63 14.50
N ASP A 431 -13.78 -19.92 15.51
CA ASP A 431 -14.24 -20.54 16.77
C ASP A 431 -15.62 -21.22 16.66
N ASP A 432 -16.37 -20.98 15.58
CA ASP A 432 -17.62 -21.72 15.31
C ASP A 432 -17.32 -23.18 14.93
N LYS A 433 -17.99 -24.13 15.58
CA LYS A 433 -17.69 -25.57 15.46
C LYS A 433 -17.98 -26.16 14.07
N SER A 434 -19.01 -25.68 13.37
CA SER A 434 -19.40 -26.23 12.06
C SER A 434 -19.49 -25.12 11.01
N VAL A 435 -18.48 -25.04 10.17
CA VAL A 435 -18.33 -24.00 9.15
C VAL A 435 -18.17 -24.67 7.79
N ASN A 436 -18.73 -24.05 6.75
CA ASN A 436 -18.48 -24.49 5.38
C ASN A 436 -16.96 -24.40 5.08
N TRP A 437 -16.42 -25.39 4.38
CA TRP A 437 -14.98 -25.48 4.10
C TRP A 437 -14.40 -24.18 3.51
N GLN A 438 -15.11 -23.53 2.57
CA GLN A 438 -14.63 -22.32 1.91
C GLN A 438 -14.62 -21.11 2.86
N ILE A 439 -15.66 -20.96 3.68
CA ILE A 439 -15.76 -19.89 4.69
C ILE A 439 -14.64 -20.03 5.72
N TYR A 440 -14.40 -21.25 6.19
CA TYR A 440 -13.35 -21.54 7.17
C TYR A 440 -11.96 -21.27 6.58
N THR A 441 -11.72 -21.71 5.34
CA THR A 441 -10.47 -21.45 4.62
C THR A 441 -10.22 -19.95 4.46
N GLN A 442 -11.24 -19.18 4.08
CA GLN A 442 -11.11 -17.71 3.99
C GLN A 442 -10.80 -17.07 5.35
N ALA A 443 -11.44 -17.53 6.44
CA ALA A 443 -11.17 -17.02 7.78
C ALA A 443 -9.71 -17.28 8.22
N LEU A 444 -9.17 -18.47 7.93
CA LEU A 444 -7.76 -18.79 8.17
C LEU A 444 -6.83 -17.89 7.34
N LEU A 445 -7.17 -17.62 6.07
CA LEU A 445 -6.39 -16.72 5.22
C LEU A 445 -6.37 -15.30 5.78
N VAL A 446 -7.54 -14.74 6.15
CA VAL A 446 -7.61 -13.40 6.76
C VAL A 446 -6.78 -13.33 8.04
N ARG A 447 -6.88 -14.33 8.92
CA ARG A 447 -6.05 -14.41 10.13
C ARG A 447 -4.55 -14.47 9.80
N SER A 448 -4.15 -15.34 8.88
CA SER A 448 -2.74 -15.50 8.50
C SER A 448 -2.16 -14.18 7.99
N ARG A 449 -2.86 -13.47 7.09
CA ARG A 449 -2.46 -12.17 6.55
C ARG A 449 -2.22 -11.10 7.62
N ILE A 450 -3.05 -11.10 8.67
CA ILE A 450 -2.91 -10.16 9.79
C ILE A 450 -1.67 -10.53 10.63
N GLU A 451 -1.49 -11.82 10.93
CA GLU A 451 -0.41 -12.33 11.76
C GLU A 451 0.98 -12.21 11.14
N LEU A 452 1.09 -12.18 9.81
CA LEU A 452 2.33 -11.92 9.08
C LEU A 452 2.98 -10.58 9.44
N ASN A 453 2.22 -9.60 9.94
CA ASN A 453 2.76 -8.28 10.27
C ASN A 453 3.33 -8.19 11.69
N ARG A 454 3.25 -9.26 12.49
CA ARG A 454 3.65 -9.24 13.90
C ARG A 454 4.67 -10.31 14.21
N SER A 455 5.86 -9.89 14.68
CA SER A 455 7.03 -10.74 14.91
C SER A 455 6.76 -12.07 15.61
N ARG A 456 5.97 -12.08 16.70
CA ARG A 456 5.66 -13.30 17.47
C ARG A 456 4.62 -14.23 16.86
N THR A 457 3.86 -13.78 15.86
CA THR A 457 2.84 -14.59 15.17
C THR A 457 3.17 -14.86 13.72
N VAL A 458 4.26 -14.28 13.19
CA VAL A 458 4.70 -14.42 11.79
C VAL A 458 4.91 -15.90 11.41
N GLU A 459 5.52 -16.69 12.29
CA GLU A 459 5.77 -18.12 12.04
C GLU A 459 4.45 -18.89 11.88
N ARG A 460 3.50 -18.72 12.82
CA ARG A 460 2.16 -19.30 12.69
C ARG A 460 1.45 -18.80 11.43
N GLY A 461 1.54 -17.51 11.14
CA GLY A 461 0.92 -16.89 9.97
C GLY A 461 1.37 -17.55 8.67
N VAL A 462 2.69 -17.66 8.44
CA VAL A 462 3.24 -18.29 7.22
C VAL A 462 2.94 -19.78 7.18
N LEU A 463 3.14 -20.52 8.28
CA LEU A 463 2.88 -21.96 8.30
C LEU A 463 1.40 -22.28 8.09
N GLN A 464 0.49 -21.45 8.62
CA GLN A 464 -0.94 -21.60 8.41
C GLN A 464 -1.30 -21.34 6.94
N MET A 465 -0.71 -20.31 6.34
CA MET A 465 -0.91 -20.01 4.92
C MET A 465 -0.33 -21.13 4.03
N GLN A 466 0.82 -21.71 4.41
CA GLN A 466 1.37 -22.89 3.75
C GLN A 466 0.42 -24.09 3.85
N ALA A 467 -0.10 -24.39 5.05
CA ALA A 467 -1.05 -25.48 5.23
C ALA A 467 -2.31 -25.32 4.35
N VAL A 468 -2.81 -24.09 4.22
CA VAL A 468 -3.95 -23.80 3.34
C VAL A 468 -3.56 -23.94 1.86
N ALA A 469 -2.40 -23.42 1.45
CA ALA A 469 -1.91 -23.53 0.08
C ALA A 469 -1.66 -24.98 -0.33
N ASP A 470 -0.93 -25.76 0.47
CA ASP A 470 -0.65 -27.17 0.25
C ASP A 470 -1.96 -27.96 0.12
N GLN A 471 -2.96 -27.66 0.96
CA GLN A 471 -4.26 -28.30 0.88
C GLN A 471 -5.01 -28.00 -0.42
N VAL A 472 -4.99 -26.74 -0.87
CA VAL A 472 -5.59 -26.35 -2.16
C VAL A 472 -4.83 -27.01 -3.32
N ILE A 473 -3.49 -27.06 -3.27
CA ILE A 473 -2.66 -27.70 -4.30
C ILE A 473 -2.97 -29.18 -4.41
N VAL A 474 -2.95 -29.90 -3.29
CA VAL A 474 -3.23 -31.34 -3.24
C VAL A 474 -4.62 -31.65 -3.81
N ASN A 475 -5.62 -30.81 -3.50
CA ASN A 475 -6.96 -31.00 -4.06
C ASN A 475 -7.02 -30.63 -5.55
N THR A 476 -6.23 -29.65 -6.02
CA THR A 476 -6.28 -29.15 -7.40
C THR A 476 -5.31 -29.84 -8.37
N GLN A 477 -4.64 -30.92 -7.94
CA GLN A 477 -3.81 -31.77 -8.81
C GLN A 477 -4.53 -33.06 -9.21
N ASP A 478 -4.31 -33.52 -10.45
CA ASP A 478 -4.82 -34.81 -10.92
C ASP A 478 -4.21 -35.97 -10.10
N PRO A 479 -5.00 -36.96 -9.64
CA PRO A 479 -4.46 -38.11 -8.93
C PRO A 479 -3.59 -38.96 -9.87
N SER A 480 -2.33 -39.20 -9.49
CA SER A 480 -1.43 -40.09 -10.24
C SER A 480 -1.95 -41.54 -10.23
N PRO A 481 -1.88 -42.28 -11.36
CA PRO A 481 -2.35 -43.67 -11.47
C PRO A 481 -1.67 -44.65 -10.49
N ALA A 482 -0.53 -44.29 -9.89
CA ALA A 482 0.15 -45.11 -8.88
C ALA A 482 -0.59 -45.18 -7.52
N ALA A 483 -1.47 -44.23 -7.20
CA ALA A 483 -2.17 -44.20 -5.90
C ALA A 483 -3.29 -45.25 -5.78
N ILE A 484 -3.72 -45.85 -6.89
CA ILE A 484 -4.82 -46.82 -6.93
C ILE A 484 -4.36 -48.23 -6.49
N SER A 485 -3.05 -48.49 -6.44
CA SER A 485 -2.50 -49.84 -6.19
C SER A 485 -1.93 -50.09 -4.79
N GLN A 486 -2.03 -49.13 -3.85
CA GLN A 486 -1.51 -49.29 -2.47
C GLN A 486 -2.58 -49.12 -1.38
N GLN A 487 -3.85 -49.49 -1.64
CA GLN A 487 -4.91 -49.35 -0.64
C GLN A 487 -5.13 -50.55 0.30
N ASP A 488 -4.38 -51.65 0.16
CA ASP A 488 -4.51 -52.81 1.05
C ASP A 488 -3.21 -53.15 1.79
N SER A 489 -2.88 -52.38 2.84
CA SER A 489 -2.19 -52.95 4.03
C SER A 489 -2.27 -52.00 5.22
N THR A 490 -2.92 -52.47 6.28
CA THR A 490 -3.10 -51.81 7.57
C THR A 490 -1.88 -52.02 8.47
N THR A 491 -0.94 -51.06 8.55
CA THR A 491 -0.12 -50.93 9.77
C THR A 491 0.44 -49.52 9.99
N SER A 492 0.47 -49.15 11.26
CA SER A 492 0.78 -47.85 11.86
C SER A 492 2.28 -47.51 11.93
N VAL A 493 2.56 -46.20 11.86
CA VAL A 493 3.83 -45.48 12.15
C VAL A 493 4.90 -45.50 11.04
N PRO A 494 5.30 -44.34 10.48
CA PRO A 494 6.46 -44.27 9.59
C PRO A 494 7.75 -44.39 10.39
N THR A 495 8.59 -45.36 10.03
CA THR A 495 9.95 -45.54 10.57
C THR A 495 10.91 -44.61 9.82
N ILE A 496 11.65 -43.76 10.54
CA ILE A 496 12.71 -42.92 9.97
C ILE A 496 13.87 -43.85 9.60
N GLN A 497 14.12 -44.06 8.31
CA GLN A 497 15.35 -44.70 7.82
C GLN A 497 16.36 -43.59 7.48
N VAL A 498 17.43 -43.52 8.26
CA VAL A 498 18.64 -42.77 7.91
C VAL A 498 19.48 -43.69 7.02
N THR A 499 19.55 -43.42 5.72
CA THR A 499 20.45 -44.14 4.81
C THR A 499 21.70 -43.30 4.54
N LEU A 500 22.83 -43.83 5.01
CA LEU A 500 24.18 -43.42 4.60
C LEU A 500 24.48 -44.04 3.22
N ASP A 501 24.99 -43.18 2.33
CA ASP A 501 25.75 -43.41 1.11
C ASP A 501 25.24 -44.36 0.00
N LYS A 502 25.12 -43.73 -1.18
CA LYS A 502 25.41 -44.24 -2.54
C LYS A 502 24.84 -45.61 -2.92
N GLU A 503 23.67 -45.60 -3.55
CA GLU A 503 23.39 -46.46 -4.71
C GLU A 503 22.22 -45.89 -5.53
N PHE A 504 22.34 -45.99 -6.86
CA PHE A 504 21.40 -45.47 -7.84
C PHE A 504 20.02 -46.16 -7.72
N THR A 505 18.99 -45.40 -7.35
CA THR A 505 17.58 -45.84 -7.44
C THR A 505 16.78 -44.92 -8.33
N THR A 506 16.31 -45.51 -9.45
CA THR A 506 15.12 -45.20 -10.27
C THR A 506 14.42 -43.85 -10.05
N LEU A 507 14.44 -43.03 -11.09
CA LEU A 507 13.65 -41.80 -11.35
C LEU A 507 12.37 -41.70 -10.50
N ALA A 508 12.46 -41.03 -9.36
CA ALA A 508 11.31 -40.47 -8.68
C ALA A 508 10.85 -39.24 -9.48
N ASP A 509 9.55 -39.13 -9.75
CA ASP A 509 8.95 -37.97 -10.41
C ASP A 509 9.35 -36.67 -9.66
N THR A 510 10.30 -35.93 -10.21
CA THR A 510 10.81 -34.65 -9.66
C THR A 510 9.77 -33.53 -9.66
N ASN A 511 8.59 -33.76 -10.26
CA ASN A 511 7.53 -32.78 -10.46
C ASN A 511 6.38 -32.89 -9.43
N LYS A 512 6.45 -33.81 -8.46
CA LYS A 512 5.45 -33.88 -7.38
C LYS A 512 5.79 -32.89 -6.28
N PRO A 513 4.91 -31.94 -5.91
CA PRO A 513 5.20 -31.03 -4.82
C PRO A 513 5.34 -31.81 -3.51
N THR A 514 6.43 -31.57 -2.79
CA THR A 514 6.60 -32.03 -1.42
C THR A 514 5.67 -31.20 -0.53
N SER A 515 4.45 -31.69 -0.33
CA SER A 515 3.51 -31.12 0.65
C SER A 515 4.09 -31.34 2.04
N PHE A 516 4.19 -30.27 2.85
CA PHE A 516 4.70 -30.38 4.22
C PHE A 516 3.75 -31.17 5.12
N LEU A 517 2.44 -31.14 4.80
CA LEU A 517 1.42 -31.93 5.46
C LEU A 517 0.97 -33.12 4.58
N PRO A 518 0.70 -34.29 5.16
CA PRO A 518 0.09 -35.40 4.43
C PRO A 518 -1.24 -34.98 3.79
N ALA A 519 -1.49 -35.42 2.55
CA ALA A 519 -2.78 -35.22 1.90
C ALA A 519 -3.91 -35.77 2.80
N PRO A 520 -5.01 -35.01 3.02
CA PRO A 520 -6.13 -35.52 3.80
C PRO A 520 -6.74 -36.72 3.07
N LYS A 521 -7.27 -37.68 3.84
CA LYS A 521 -7.95 -38.84 3.25
C LYS A 521 -9.21 -38.36 2.52
N LEU A 522 -9.60 -39.03 1.43
CA LEU A 522 -10.83 -38.68 0.66
C LEU A 522 -12.10 -38.66 1.53
N SER A 523 -12.13 -39.42 2.63
CA SER A 523 -13.21 -39.42 3.64
C SER A 523 -13.25 -38.18 4.55
N GLU A 524 -12.20 -37.37 4.55
CA GLU A 524 -12.00 -36.15 5.36
C GLU A 524 -12.07 -34.88 4.50
N SER A 525 -12.44 -35.01 3.21
CA SER A 525 -12.55 -33.91 2.26
C SER A 525 -14.02 -33.53 2.02
N ALA A 526 -14.34 -32.24 2.08
CA ALA A 526 -15.68 -31.73 1.77
C ALA A 526 -16.06 -31.98 0.31
N THR A 527 -17.35 -32.13 0.03
CA THR A 527 -17.84 -32.36 -1.34
C THR A 527 -17.59 -31.14 -2.25
N PRO A 528 -17.41 -31.31 -3.58
CA PRO A 528 -17.21 -30.18 -4.50
C PRO A 528 -18.34 -29.13 -4.43
N GLU A 529 -19.59 -29.59 -4.26
CA GLU A 529 -20.78 -28.75 -4.14
C GLU A 529 -20.72 -27.84 -2.92
N GLU A 530 -20.34 -28.39 -1.76
CA GLU A 530 -20.19 -27.62 -0.54
C GLU A 530 -19.09 -26.57 -0.67
N ARG A 531 -17.97 -26.90 -1.33
CA ARG A 531 -16.85 -25.97 -1.51
C ARG A 531 -17.18 -24.80 -2.46
N LEU A 532 -17.95 -25.05 -3.52
CA LEU A 532 -18.29 -24.03 -4.53
C LEU A 532 -19.43 -23.10 -4.10
N ARG A 533 -20.32 -23.53 -3.20
CA ARG A 533 -21.57 -22.82 -2.84
C ARG A 533 -21.41 -21.32 -2.57
N TYR A 534 -20.33 -20.91 -1.90
CA TYR A 534 -20.10 -19.51 -1.50
C TYR A 534 -18.89 -18.86 -2.18
N VAL A 535 -18.34 -19.48 -3.23
CA VAL A 535 -17.08 -19.03 -3.86
C VAL A 535 -17.17 -17.61 -4.45
N ASN A 536 -18.34 -17.23 -4.97
CA ASN A 536 -18.57 -15.90 -5.57
C ASN A 536 -18.80 -14.82 -4.50
N ALA A 537 -19.46 -15.17 -3.40
CA ALA A 537 -19.73 -14.28 -2.28
C ALA A 537 -18.51 -14.08 -1.35
N LEU A 538 -17.44 -14.86 -1.55
CA LEU A 538 -16.18 -14.73 -0.83
C LEU A 538 -15.09 -14.18 -1.75
N ALA A 539 -14.20 -13.37 -1.20
CA ALA A 539 -12.98 -12.90 -1.88
C ALA A 539 -11.89 -14.00 -1.91
N SER A 540 -12.22 -15.15 -2.50
CA SER A 540 -11.34 -16.34 -2.53
C SER A 540 -10.27 -16.22 -3.63
N PRO A 541 -8.98 -16.33 -3.30
CA PRO A 541 -7.92 -16.28 -4.29
C PRO A 541 -7.81 -17.59 -5.10
N PRO A 542 -7.43 -17.53 -6.39
CA PRO A 542 -7.05 -18.74 -7.13
C PRO A 542 -5.71 -19.29 -6.60
N ARG A 543 -5.43 -20.56 -6.91
CA ARG A 543 -4.30 -21.30 -6.37
C ARG A 543 -2.94 -20.63 -6.60
N TRP A 544 -2.66 -20.14 -7.81
CA TRP A 544 -1.37 -19.49 -8.12
C TRP A 544 -1.20 -18.17 -7.38
N HIS A 545 -2.30 -17.47 -7.09
CA HIS A 545 -2.26 -16.24 -6.30
C HIS A 545 -1.90 -16.56 -4.85
N LEU A 546 -2.60 -17.55 -4.26
CA LEU A 546 -2.31 -18.01 -2.91
C LEU A 546 -0.86 -18.50 -2.76
N GLU A 547 -0.36 -19.26 -3.75
CA GLU A 547 1.04 -19.70 -3.78
C GLU A 547 2.02 -18.54 -3.93
N SER A 548 1.72 -17.55 -4.78
CA SER A 548 2.57 -16.38 -4.93
C SER A 548 2.61 -15.54 -3.65
N GLU A 549 1.47 -15.38 -2.96
CA GLU A 549 1.36 -14.70 -1.67
C GLU A 549 2.19 -15.42 -0.61
N LEU A 550 2.15 -16.75 -0.60
CA LEU A 550 3.00 -17.57 0.26
C LEU A 550 4.50 -17.39 -0.04
N ALA A 551 4.90 -17.38 -1.31
CA ALA A 551 6.29 -17.18 -1.70
C ALA A 551 6.81 -15.78 -1.31
N TYR A 552 5.98 -14.74 -1.45
CA TYR A 552 6.32 -13.40 -0.96
C TYR A 552 6.41 -13.33 0.57
N ALA A 553 5.56 -14.05 1.30
CA ALA A 553 5.65 -14.13 2.75
C ALA A 553 6.91 -14.88 3.22
N TRP A 554 7.34 -15.92 2.51
CA TRP A 554 8.64 -16.56 2.77
C TRP A 554 9.81 -15.61 2.49
N THR A 555 9.71 -14.83 1.42
CA THR A 555 10.72 -13.82 1.08
C THR A 555 10.80 -12.73 2.15
N SER A 556 9.67 -12.28 2.71
CA SER A 556 9.64 -11.25 3.77
C SER A 556 10.20 -11.76 5.11
N ILE A 557 10.05 -13.06 5.40
CA ILE A 557 10.72 -13.71 6.54
C ILE A 557 12.24 -13.85 6.30
N GLY A 558 12.67 -13.87 5.04
CA GLY A 558 14.07 -14.10 4.64
C GLY A 558 14.39 -15.53 4.22
N SER A 559 13.40 -16.43 4.13
CA SER A 559 13.58 -17.78 3.58
C SER A 559 13.51 -17.77 2.05
N LEU A 560 14.61 -17.37 1.42
CA LEU A 560 14.70 -17.28 -0.05
C LEU A 560 14.62 -18.66 -0.74
N VAL A 561 15.07 -19.74 -0.08
CA VAL A 561 15.05 -21.10 -0.67
C VAL A 561 13.61 -21.61 -0.84
N SER A 562 12.79 -21.52 0.21
CA SER A 562 11.38 -21.92 0.16
C SER A 562 10.59 -21.06 -0.83
N ALA A 563 10.86 -19.75 -0.87
CA ALA A 563 10.26 -18.85 -1.84
C ALA A 563 10.65 -19.23 -3.29
N LEU A 564 11.92 -19.52 -3.53
CA LEU A 564 12.47 -19.88 -4.84
C LEU A 564 11.86 -21.17 -5.39
N GLU A 565 11.66 -22.19 -4.58
CA GLU A 565 10.97 -23.42 -4.98
C GLU A 565 9.53 -23.15 -5.45
N ILE A 566 8.79 -22.32 -4.71
CA ILE A 566 7.42 -21.95 -5.09
C ILE A 566 7.42 -21.10 -6.36
N PHE A 567 8.32 -20.12 -6.49
CA PHE A 567 8.42 -19.30 -7.70
C PHE A 567 8.80 -20.11 -8.94
N LYS A 568 9.69 -21.11 -8.81
CA LYS A 568 10.02 -22.07 -9.88
C LYS A 568 8.79 -22.88 -10.28
N ARG A 569 8.05 -23.41 -9.31
CA ARG A 569 6.79 -24.15 -9.55
C ARG A 569 5.75 -23.32 -10.29
N LEU A 570 5.60 -22.05 -9.91
CA LEU A 570 4.71 -21.09 -10.58
C LEU A 570 5.27 -20.53 -11.89
N ARG A 571 6.48 -20.90 -12.31
CA ARG A 571 7.15 -20.37 -13.51
C ARG A 571 7.21 -18.83 -13.51
N LEU A 572 7.39 -18.23 -12.32
CA LEU A 572 7.56 -16.79 -12.12
C LEU A 572 9.05 -16.41 -12.22
N TRP A 573 9.57 -16.46 -13.46
CA TRP A 573 11.01 -16.27 -13.73
C TRP A 573 11.62 -14.95 -13.28
N PRO A 574 10.92 -13.79 -13.35
CA PRO A 574 11.43 -12.55 -12.78
C PRO A 574 11.73 -12.68 -11.29
N GLU A 575 10.84 -13.32 -10.51
CA GLU A 575 10.98 -13.56 -9.08
C GLU A 575 12.11 -14.54 -8.79
N VAL A 576 12.22 -15.62 -9.57
CA VAL A 576 13.31 -16.60 -9.44
C VAL A 576 14.66 -15.91 -9.65
N ALA A 577 14.80 -15.08 -10.69
CA ALA A 577 16.02 -14.33 -10.93
C ALA A 577 16.34 -13.35 -9.78
N LEU A 578 15.33 -12.65 -9.26
CA LEU A 578 15.50 -11.75 -8.11
C LEU A 578 15.89 -12.49 -6.83
N CYS A 579 15.35 -13.69 -6.59
CA CYS A 579 15.72 -14.53 -5.44
C CYS A 579 17.17 -15.01 -5.53
N PHE A 580 17.64 -15.38 -6.74
CA PHE A 580 19.05 -15.72 -6.94
C PHE A 580 19.97 -14.51 -6.77
N ALA A 581 19.56 -13.34 -7.25
CA ALA A 581 20.31 -12.10 -7.07
C ALA A 581 20.37 -11.66 -5.59
N SER A 582 19.27 -11.77 -4.84
CA SER A 582 19.23 -11.41 -3.41
C SER A 582 19.97 -12.41 -2.52
N ALA A 583 19.93 -13.70 -2.86
CA ALA A 583 20.74 -14.72 -2.20
C ALA A 583 22.24 -14.44 -2.37
N ALA A 584 22.67 -14.05 -3.59
CA ALA A 584 24.05 -13.69 -3.86
C ALA A 584 24.52 -12.52 -2.99
N ALA A 585 23.75 -11.42 -2.92
CA ALA A 585 24.09 -10.24 -2.13
C ALA A 585 24.21 -10.52 -0.62
N SER A 586 23.48 -11.52 -0.11
CA SER A 586 23.56 -11.92 1.31
C SER A 586 24.82 -12.73 1.62
N ASP A 587 25.27 -13.55 0.67
CA ASP A 587 26.42 -14.46 0.81
C ASP A 587 27.78 -13.79 0.53
N GLU A 588 27.80 -12.56 0.00
CA GLU A 588 29.02 -11.78 -0.22
C GLU A 588 29.79 -11.48 1.08
N SER A 589 29.11 -11.42 2.23
CA SER A 589 29.74 -11.25 3.55
C SER A 589 30.52 -12.51 3.99
N GLY A 590 30.24 -13.68 3.41
CA GLY A 590 30.83 -14.97 3.74
C GLY A 590 31.87 -15.51 2.75
N GLY A 591 32.20 -14.77 1.68
CA GLY A 591 33.22 -15.15 0.71
C GLY A 591 32.93 -16.40 -0.14
N ARG A 592 31.69 -16.91 -0.13
CA ARG A 592 31.24 -18.09 -0.93
C ARG A 592 30.26 -17.75 -2.07
N GLY A 593 29.88 -16.48 -2.24
CA GLY A 593 28.69 -16.06 -3.01
C GLY A 593 28.83 -15.78 -4.52
N ALA A 594 29.87 -16.22 -5.22
CA ALA A 594 30.19 -15.70 -6.57
C ALA A 594 29.32 -16.19 -7.75
N GLY A 595 28.19 -16.88 -7.53
CA GLY A 595 27.43 -17.53 -8.63
C GLY A 595 25.95 -17.16 -8.77
N GLY A 596 25.33 -16.50 -7.79
CA GLY A 596 23.87 -16.27 -7.81
C GLY A 596 23.44 -15.19 -8.82
N GLU A 597 24.21 -14.10 -8.95
CA GLU A 597 23.93 -13.05 -9.94
C GLU A 597 24.10 -13.57 -11.38
N GLU A 598 25.12 -14.40 -11.62
CA GLU A 598 25.33 -15.04 -12.91
C GLU A 598 24.14 -15.96 -13.29
N LYS A 599 23.64 -16.76 -12.34
CA LYS A 599 22.43 -17.57 -12.54
C LYS A 599 21.21 -16.71 -12.82
N ALA A 600 21.01 -15.61 -12.09
CA ALA A 600 19.91 -14.68 -12.33
C ALA A 600 19.96 -14.10 -13.77
N ARG A 601 21.14 -13.67 -14.22
CA ARG A 601 21.39 -13.19 -15.58
C ARG A 601 21.13 -14.26 -16.63
N ALA A 602 21.57 -15.50 -16.38
CA ALA A 602 21.34 -16.63 -17.27
C ALA A 602 19.85 -16.92 -17.47
N ILE A 603 19.06 -16.95 -16.39
CA ILE A 603 17.61 -17.21 -16.44
C ILE A 603 16.88 -16.11 -17.22
N VAL A 604 17.21 -14.84 -16.95
CA VAL A 604 16.58 -13.71 -17.64
C VAL A 604 16.92 -13.72 -19.14
N ARG A 605 18.18 -13.99 -19.50
CA ARG A 605 18.58 -14.08 -20.90
C ARG A 605 18.02 -15.30 -21.62
N TRP A 606 17.96 -16.47 -20.97
CA TRP A 606 17.31 -17.66 -21.50
C TRP A 606 15.84 -17.39 -21.90
N ARG A 607 15.15 -16.58 -21.10
CA ARG A 607 13.77 -16.15 -21.39
C ARG A 607 13.66 -15.12 -22.51
N LEU A 608 14.59 -14.19 -22.65
CA LEU A 608 14.51 -13.11 -23.62
C LEU A 608 15.11 -13.46 -25.00
N PHE A 609 16.17 -14.26 -25.04
CA PHE A 609 16.99 -14.51 -26.23
C PHE A 609 17.02 -15.99 -26.61
N ASN A 610 17.25 -16.24 -27.90
CA ASN A 610 17.56 -17.57 -28.42
C ASN A 610 19.03 -17.96 -28.10
N PRO A 611 19.36 -19.27 -28.06
CA PRO A 611 20.73 -19.71 -27.84
C PRO A 611 21.67 -19.26 -28.97
N SER A 612 22.92 -18.95 -28.62
CA SER A 612 23.96 -18.39 -29.49
C SER A 612 24.60 -19.42 -30.43
N SER A 613 24.72 -20.69 -30.01
CA SER A 613 25.23 -21.77 -30.84
C SER A 613 24.09 -22.61 -31.44
N ILE A 614 23.68 -22.29 -32.66
CA ILE A 614 23.02 -23.26 -33.53
C ILE A 614 24.12 -24.21 -34.04
N THR A 615 24.63 -25.10 -33.18
CA THR A 615 25.29 -26.32 -33.67
C THR A 615 24.21 -27.32 -34.01
N VAL A 616 24.21 -27.75 -35.27
CA VAL A 616 23.29 -28.69 -35.92
C VAL A 616 23.34 -30.08 -35.25
N ALA A 617 22.82 -30.19 -34.03
CA ALA A 617 22.44 -31.45 -33.42
C ALA A 617 20.91 -31.44 -33.30
N SER A 618 20.30 -32.13 -34.26
CA SER A 618 18.87 -32.44 -34.42
C SER A 618 17.89 -31.26 -34.35
N LYS A 619 17.25 -30.98 -35.48
CA LYS A 619 15.96 -30.26 -35.51
C LYS A 619 14.88 -30.92 -34.63
N ASP A 620 15.09 -32.18 -34.23
CA ASP A 620 14.25 -32.91 -33.27
C ASP A 620 14.53 -32.56 -31.79
N SER A 621 15.64 -31.87 -31.48
CA SER A 621 15.97 -31.40 -30.11
C SER A 621 15.63 -29.93 -29.84
N LEU A 622 15.09 -29.22 -30.83
CA LEU A 622 14.44 -27.92 -30.61
C LEU A 622 13.15 -28.07 -29.77
N ASP A 623 12.49 -29.23 -29.87
CA ASP A 623 11.34 -29.60 -29.04
C ASP A 623 11.74 -29.91 -27.57
N CYS A 624 13.04 -30.09 -27.27
CA CYS A 624 13.54 -30.36 -25.92
C CYS A 624 13.73 -29.08 -25.08
N ILE A 625 13.98 -27.93 -25.72
CA ILE A 625 14.23 -26.64 -25.04
C ILE A 625 12.93 -25.82 -24.96
N SER A 626 11.91 -26.16 -25.76
CA SER A 626 10.54 -25.63 -25.63
C SER A 626 9.75 -26.26 -24.48
N ASN A 627 10.16 -27.45 -24.00
CA ASN A 627 9.54 -28.10 -22.86
C ASN A 627 10.10 -27.52 -21.56
N GLU A 628 9.39 -26.53 -21.02
CA GLU A 628 9.70 -25.84 -19.76
C GLU A 628 9.84 -26.79 -18.55
N ASP A 629 9.36 -28.04 -18.69
CA ASP A 629 9.22 -29.03 -17.62
C ASP A 629 10.48 -29.87 -17.33
N ASN A 630 11.52 -29.84 -18.18
CA ASN A 630 12.71 -30.70 -18.04
C ASN A 630 14.05 -29.94 -18.05
N LEU A 631 14.06 -28.61 -17.93
CA LEU A 631 15.30 -27.83 -17.95
C LEU A 631 15.93 -27.75 -16.55
N ASP A 632 17.10 -28.36 -16.39
CA ASP A 632 17.92 -28.21 -15.18
C ASP A 632 18.50 -26.79 -15.11
N LEU A 633 17.84 -25.94 -14.33
CA LEU A 633 18.22 -24.53 -14.12
C LEU A 633 19.65 -24.37 -13.59
N ASP A 634 20.22 -25.39 -12.96
CA ASP A 634 21.60 -25.35 -12.44
C ASP A 634 22.66 -25.47 -13.55
N SER A 635 22.27 -25.90 -14.76
CA SER A 635 23.17 -26.07 -15.90
C SER A 635 23.29 -24.86 -16.83
N ILE A 636 22.39 -23.88 -16.71
CA ILE A 636 22.27 -22.72 -17.63
C ILE A 636 23.39 -21.70 -17.34
N LYS A 637 24.15 -21.31 -18.37
CA LYS A 637 25.15 -20.23 -18.26
C LYS A 637 24.73 -18.96 -19.02
N PRO A 638 25.13 -17.75 -18.56
CA PRO A 638 24.84 -16.50 -19.26
C PRO A 638 25.39 -16.43 -20.69
N GLY A 639 26.51 -17.12 -20.93
CA GLY A 639 27.21 -17.18 -22.21
C GLY A 639 26.43 -17.86 -23.34
N ASP A 640 25.44 -18.70 -22.99
CA ASP A 640 24.77 -19.54 -23.97
C ASP A 640 23.69 -18.76 -24.75
N PHE A 641 23.17 -17.66 -24.20
CA PHE A 641 21.97 -16.96 -24.69
C PHE A 641 22.23 -15.53 -25.18
N TYR A 642 23.10 -15.39 -26.20
CA TYR A 642 23.39 -14.14 -26.92
C TYR A 642 22.77 -14.09 -28.34
N GLY A 643 21.85 -15.00 -28.68
CA GLY A 643 21.17 -15.03 -29.97
C GLY A 643 20.11 -13.93 -30.13
N PRO A 644 19.34 -13.92 -31.25
CA PRO A 644 18.30 -12.93 -31.47
C PRO A 644 17.17 -13.02 -30.43
N GLU A 645 16.51 -11.89 -30.16
CA GLU A 645 15.32 -11.79 -29.28
C GLU A 645 14.23 -12.77 -29.73
N ARG A 646 13.54 -13.40 -28.78
CA ARG A 646 12.42 -14.31 -29.08
C ARG A 646 11.24 -13.52 -29.66
N SER A 647 10.66 -14.04 -30.74
CA SER A 647 9.45 -13.49 -31.38
C SER A 647 8.37 -14.57 -31.41
N PRO A 648 7.18 -14.34 -30.82
CA PRO A 648 6.78 -13.15 -30.07
C PRO A 648 7.52 -13.02 -28.71
N PRO A 649 7.63 -11.79 -28.14
CA PRO A 649 8.26 -11.59 -26.84
C PRO A 649 7.49 -12.34 -25.74
N PRO A 650 8.18 -12.87 -24.71
CA PRO A 650 7.53 -13.59 -23.62
C PRO A 650 6.62 -12.65 -22.79
N PRO A 651 5.63 -13.22 -22.07
CA PRO A 651 4.84 -12.45 -21.12
C PRO A 651 5.76 -11.80 -20.07
N ASN A 652 5.44 -10.57 -19.65
CA ASN A 652 6.28 -9.76 -18.74
C ASN A 652 7.69 -9.42 -19.27
N ALA A 653 7.95 -9.52 -20.58
CA ALA A 653 9.22 -9.11 -21.20
C ALA A 653 9.73 -7.72 -20.74
N PRO A 654 8.90 -6.65 -20.64
CA PRO A 654 9.38 -5.35 -20.16
C PRO A 654 10.03 -5.40 -18.78
N ARG A 655 9.50 -6.21 -17.87
CA ARG A 655 10.05 -6.38 -16.52
C ARG A 655 11.36 -7.16 -16.55
N LEU A 656 11.44 -8.23 -17.35
CA LEU A 656 12.66 -9.01 -17.56
C LEU A 656 13.80 -8.15 -18.13
N PHE A 657 13.50 -7.31 -19.13
CA PHE A 657 14.47 -6.36 -19.69
C PHE A 657 14.94 -5.34 -18.65
N CYS A 658 14.06 -4.83 -17.78
CA CYS A 658 14.49 -3.95 -16.70
C CYS A 658 15.41 -4.66 -15.70
N ILE A 659 15.06 -5.89 -15.30
CA ILE A 659 15.90 -6.69 -14.39
C ILE A 659 17.26 -6.97 -15.03
N LEU A 660 17.30 -7.28 -16.33
CA LEU A 660 18.55 -7.45 -17.07
C LEU A 660 19.38 -6.15 -17.11
N GLY A 661 18.70 -5.01 -17.35
CA GLY A 661 19.32 -3.68 -17.28
C GLY A 661 19.90 -3.38 -15.90
N ASP A 662 19.21 -3.74 -14.83
CA ASP A 662 19.66 -3.53 -13.45
C ASP A 662 20.92 -4.37 -13.14
N MET A 663 21.04 -5.57 -13.71
CA MET A 663 22.21 -6.46 -13.53
C MET A 663 23.40 -6.11 -14.44
N GLU A 664 23.14 -5.56 -15.64
CA GLU A 664 24.18 -5.27 -16.65
C GLU A 664 24.53 -3.78 -16.75
N ASN A 665 23.76 -2.91 -16.11
CA ASN A 665 23.86 -1.45 -16.18
C ASN A 665 23.84 -0.90 -17.62
N ASP A 666 23.11 -1.54 -18.53
CA ASP A 666 22.96 -1.11 -19.93
C ASP A 666 21.62 -0.40 -20.18
N ALA A 667 21.70 0.81 -20.76
CA ALA A 667 20.55 1.65 -21.08
C ALA A 667 19.65 1.06 -22.17
N ASN A 668 20.20 0.26 -23.09
CA ASN A 668 19.44 -0.30 -24.21
C ASN A 668 18.34 -1.26 -23.76
N HIS A 669 18.56 -1.98 -22.66
CA HIS A 669 17.55 -2.87 -22.11
C HIS A 669 16.33 -2.09 -21.59
N TYR A 670 16.54 -0.93 -20.97
CA TYR A 670 15.44 -0.08 -20.49
C TYR A 670 14.66 0.56 -21.65
N THR A 671 15.34 1.03 -22.70
CA THR A 671 14.67 1.58 -23.89
C THR A 671 13.87 0.50 -24.62
N ARG A 672 14.41 -0.72 -24.74
CA ARG A 672 13.70 -1.86 -25.31
C ARG A 672 12.47 -2.25 -24.47
N ALA A 673 12.60 -2.28 -23.14
CA ALA A 673 11.47 -2.52 -22.23
C ALA A 673 10.33 -1.51 -22.43
N TRP A 674 10.69 -0.23 -22.61
CA TRP A 674 9.74 0.84 -22.88
C TRP A 674 9.00 0.66 -24.21
N GLU A 675 9.71 0.29 -25.27
CA GLU A 675 9.12 0.01 -26.59
C GLU A 675 8.18 -1.18 -26.58
N ILE A 676 8.61 -2.33 -26.02
CA ILE A 676 7.80 -3.56 -25.95
C ILE A 676 6.53 -3.33 -25.14
N SER A 677 6.59 -2.47 -24.10
CA SER A 677 5.43 -2.13 -23.28
C SER A 677 4.46 -1.13 -23.93
N ASN A 678 4.66 -0.75 -25.21
CA ASN A 678 3.92 0.34 -25.86
C ASN A 678 3.93 1.64 -25.03
N ARG A 679 5.06 1.95 -24.39
CA ARG A 679 5.24 3.16 -23.56
C ARG A 679 4.34 3.23 -22.31
N ARG A 680 4.02 2.07 -21.72
CA ARG A 680 3.18 1.98 -20.51
C ARG A 680 3.92 1.46 -19.27
N PHE A 681 5.18 1.06 -19.39
CA PHE A 681 5.93 0.51 -18.24
C PHE A 681 6.80 1.56 -17.56
N ALA A 682 6.26 2.24 -16.55
CA ALA A 682 6.94 3.35 -15.84
C ALA A 682 8.29 2.95 -15.20
N ARG A 683 8.45 1.71 -14.73
CA ARG A 683 9.70 1.22 -14.13
C ARG A 683 10.88 1.29 -15.11
N ALA A 684 10.66 1.08 -16.41
CA ALA A 684 11.73 1.18 -17.41
C ALA A 684 12.33 2.59 -17.44
N GLN A 685 11.47 3.61 -17.46
CA GLN A 685 11.90 5.01 -17.47
C GLN A 685 12.47 5.44 -16.12
N LYS A 686 11.95 4.95 -15.00
CA LYS A 686 12.56 5.14 -13.67
C LYS A 686 14.01 4.64 -13.64
N SER A 687 14.22 3.39 -14.06
CA SER A 687 15.54 2.73 -14.00
C SER A 687 16.53 3.37 -14.97
N LEU A 688 16.07 3.76 -16.17
CA LEU A 688 16.85 4.57 -17.10
C LEU A 688 17.24 5.93 -16.51
N GLY A 689 16.31 6.58 -15.82
CA GLY A 689 16.55 7.84 -15.10
C GLY A 689 17.62 7.69 -14.03
N GLU A 690 17.55 6.67 -13.17
CA GLU A 690 18.56 6.38 -12.14
C GLU A 690 19.95 6.13 -12.76
N LEU A 691 20.04 5.38 -13.87
CA LEU A 691 21.30 5.18 -14.59
C LEU A 691 21.89 6.50 -15.10
N HIS A 692 21.06 7.40 -15.62
CA HIS A 692 21.50 8.75 -16.02
C HIS A 692 21.93 9.60 -14.83
N LEU A 693 21.28 9.49 -13.67
CA LEU A 693 21.69 10.17 -12.44
C LEU A 693 23.05 9.69 -11.93
N GLN A 694 23.31 8.39 -11.97
CA GLN A 694 24.64 7.83 -11.64
C GLN A 694 25.73 8.39 -12.57
N LYS A 695 25.41 8.58 -13.86
CA LYS A 695 26.28 9.23 -14.85
C LYS A 695 26.30 10.76 -14.77
N LYS A 696 25.55 11.37 -13.84
CA LYS A 696 25.37 12.84 -13.68
C LYS A 696 24.77 13.55 -14.90
N GLU A 697 24.02 12.82 -15.74
CA GLU A 697 23.32 13.35 -16.92
C GLU A 697 21.91 13.86 -16.55
N TRP A 698 21.84 14.92 -15.75
CA TRP A 698 20.61 15.45 -15.16
C TRP A 698 19.47 15.73 -16.15
N ASN A 699 19.77 16.28 -17.33
CA ASN A 699 18.76 16.58 -18.35
C ASN A 699 18.11 15.33 -18.96
N LYS A 700 18.89 14.26 -19.18
CA LYS A 700 18.35 12.99 -19.68
C LYS A 700 17.54 12.30 -18.59
N ALA A 701 18.03 12.34 -17.34
CA ALA A 701 17.29 11.83 -16.19
C ALA A 701 15.93 12.54 -16.04
N ARG A 702 15.90 13.88 -16.13
CA ARG A 702 14.65 14.67 -16.13
C ARG A 702 13.65 14.16 -17.16
N GLN A 703 14.07 13.99 -18.41
CA GLN A 703 13.18 13.49 -19.48
C GLN A 703 12.64 12.10 -19.18
N ALA A 704 13.48 11.20 -18.68
CA ALA A 704 13.07 9.85 -18.28
C ALA A 704 12.03 9.89 -17.14
N TYR A 705 12.26 10.67 -16.08
CA TYR A 705 11.30 10.81 -14.98
C TYR A 705 9.99 11.49 -15.40
N GLN A 706 10.02 12.47 -16.32
CA GLN A 706 8.80 13.05 -16.87
C GLN A 706 7.95 12.00 -17.61
N LEU A 707 8.58 11.10 -18.37
CA LEU A 707 7.89 9.97 -19.01
C LEU A 707 7.37 8.97 -17.97
N ALA A 708 8.18 8.63 -16.96
CA ALA A 708 7.81 7.68 -15.90
C ALA A 708 6.57 8.15 -15.13
N VAL A 709 6.56 9.42 -14.74
CA VAL A 709 5.46 10.06 -14.02
C VAL A 709 4.23 10.27 -14.91
N GLY A 710 4.43 10.55 -16.21
CA GLY A 710 3.33 10.63 -17.19
C GLY A 710 2.50 9.35 -17.26
N VAL A 711 3.17 8.20 -17.09
CA VAL A 711 2.55 6.86 -17.00
C VAL A 711 2.03 6.56 -15.61
N ASN A 712 2.88 6.67 -14.57
CA ASN A 712 2.50 6.42 -13.18
C ASN A 712 2.40 7.73 -12.39
N ARG A 713 1.26 8.40 -12.53
CA ARG A 713 0.99 9.72 -11.92
C ARG A 713 0.76 9.67 -10.42
N LEU A 714 0.53 8.48 -9.86
CA LEU A 714 0.17 8.30 -8.45
C LEU A 714 1.34 7.84 -7.59
N SER A 715 2.56 7.76 -8.15
CA SER A 715 3.74 7.36 -7.40
C SER A 715 4.40 8.56 -6.72
N PRO A 716 4.35 8.66 -5.37
CA PRO A 716 4.97 9.77 -4.64
C PRO A 716 6.50 9.75 -4.81
N GLU A 717 7.08 8.55 -4.83
CA GLU A 717 8.52 8.35 -5.02
C GLU A 717 9.02 8.95 -6.36
N LEU A 718 8.29 8.72 -7.46
CA LEU A 718 8.67 9.26 -8.78
C LEU A 718 8.57 10.78 -8.80
N TRP A 719 7.51 11.34 -8.19
CA TRP A 719 7.35 12.79 -8.07
C TRP A 719 8.42 13.43 -7.19
N SER A 720 8.76 12.83 -6.05
CA SER A 720 9.81 13.33 -5.15
C SER A 720 11.18 13.27 -5.83
N ARG A 721 11.50 12.18 -6.54
CA ARG A 721 12.73 12.09 -7.36
C ARG A 721 12.77 13.10 -8.49
N LEU A 722 11.67 13.31 -9.21
CA LEU A 722 11.57 14.37 -10.23
C LEU A 722 11.79 15.75 -9.60
N GLY A 723 11.21 16.02 -8.43
CA GLY A 723 11.42 17.25 -7.67
C GLY A 723 12.88 17.47 -7.28
N ASP A 724 13.57 16.43 -6.79
CA ASP A 724 15.00 16.49 -6.48
C ASP A 724 15.83 16.84 -7.73
N ILE A 725 15.51 16.26 -8.89
CA ILE A 725 16.20 16.54 -10.17
C ILE A 725 15.96 17.98 -10.62
N GLU A 726 14.71 18.46 -10.60
CA GLU A 726 14.37 19.82 -11.02
C GLU A 726 14.98 20.87 -10.08
N LEU A 727 15.04 20.57 -8.76
CA LEU A 727 15.70 21.42 -7.78
C LEU A 727 17.20 21.54 -8.05
N HIS A 728 17.86 20.44 -8.44
CA HIS A 728 19.27 20.44 -8.85
C HIS A 728 19.53 21.18 -10.16
N LEU A 729 18.59 21.15 -11.10
CA LEU A 729 18.67 21.86 -12.38
C LEU A 729 18.35 23.36 -12.26
N GLY A 730 17.79 23.81 -11.13
CA GLY A 730 17.37 25.19 -10.92
C GLY A 730 15.97 25.51 -11.45
N HIS A 731 15.19 24.52 -11.90
CA HIS A 731 13.80 24.74 -12.31
C HIS A 731 12.86 24.74 -11.08
N PHE A 732 12.99 25.76 -10.25
CA PHE A 732 12.28 25.83 -8.96
C PHE A 732 10.75 25.73 -9.03
N PRO A 733 10.05 26.33 -10.03
CA PRO A 733 8.60 26.18 -10.16
C PRO A 733 8.18 24.72 -10.44
N ASP A 734 8.90 24.03 -11.32
CA ASP A 734 8.66 22.61 -11.64
C ASP A 734 8.95 21.72 -10.43
N ALA A 735 10.03 22.01 -9.69
CA ALA A 735 10.37 21.29 -8.47
C ALA A 735 9.28 21.42 -7.40
N ALA A 736 8.76 22.64 -7.18
CA ALA A 736 7.68 22.88 -6.24
C ALA A 736 6.40 22.12 -6.63
N GLU A 737 6.02 22.13 -7.92
CA GLU A 737 4.88 21.36 -8.43
C GLU A 737 5.07 19.84 -8.22
N ALA A 738 6.27 19.33 -8.51
CA ALA A 738 6.59 17.92 -8.33
C ALA A 738 6.50 17.49 -6.86
N PHE A 739 7.07 18.25 -5.92
CA PHE A 739 6.96 17.94 -4.49
C PHE A 739 5.51 18.08 -3.97
N GLN A 740 4.76 19.08 -4.43
CA GLN A 740 3.33 19.19 -4.09
C GLN A 740 2.53 17.98 -4.57
N ARG A 741 2.82 17.47 -5.77
CA ARG A 741 2.20 16.23 -6.28
C ARG A 741 2.67 14.99 -5.52
N ALA A 742 3.93 14.92 -5.11
CA ALA A 742 4.43 13.85 -4.25
C ALA A 742 3.64 13.79 -2.94
N ILE A 743 3.44 14.93 -2.28
CA ILE A 743 2.64 15.03 -1.06
C ILE A 743 1.17 14.70 -1.32
N ALA A 744 0.58 15.24 -2.39
CA ALA A 744 -0.83 14.99 -2.73
C ALA A 744 -1.13 13.54 -3.11
N THR A 745 -0.14 12.80 -3.60
CA THR A 745 -0.26 11.38 -3.95
C THR A 745 0.22 10.46 -2.83
N ALA A 746 0.81 11.02 -1.76
CA ALA A 746 1.32 10.25 -0.64
C ALA A 746 0.19 9.49 0.07
N ASN A 747 0.50 8.27 0.50
CA ASN A 747 -0.32 7.50 1.41
C ASN A 747 0.60 6.85 2.46
N GLU A 748 0.05 6.32 3.55
CA GLU A 748 0.90 5.81 4.64
C GLU A 748 1.91 4.71 4.22
N LYS A 749 1.61 3.93 3.16
CA LYS A 749 2.51 2.90 2.63
C LYS A 749 3.53 3.43 1.62
N ALA A 750 3.10 4.36 0.78
CA ALA A 750 3.91 5.03 -0.24
C ALA A 750 4.30 6.40 0.32
N GLY A 751 5.40 6.43 1.09
CA GLY A 751 5.93 7.66 1.69
C GLY A 751 6.01 8.84 0.71
N GLY A 752 5.89 10.05 1.23
CA GLY A 752 5.86 11.30 0.44
C GLY A 752 5.51 12.55 1.27
N GLU A 753 4.89 12.36 2.45
CA GLU A 753 4.82 13.39 3.51
C GLU A 753 6.03 13.35 4.45
N ASP A 754 7.18 12.89 3.95
CA ASP A 754 8.39 12.81 4.76
C ASP A 754 8.96 14.21 5.04
N PRO A 755 9.68 14.38 6.17
CA PRO A 755 10.29 15.66 6.52
C PRO A 755 11.21 16.22 5.43
N ARG A 756 11.84 15.32 4.65
CA ARG A 756 12.73 15.70 3.55
C ARG A 756 11.94 16.28 2.38
N THR A 757 10.84 15.66 1.95
CA THR A 757 9.98 16.23 0.89
C THR A 757 9.43 17.61 1.29
N TRP A 758 8.95 17.80 2.52
CA TRP A 758 8.49 19.11 3.01
C TRP A 758 9.62 20.16 3.07
N SER A 759 10.82 19.75 3.51
CA SER A 759 12.00 20.62 3.53
C SER A 759 12.46 20.99 2.11
N ASN A 760 12.42 20.05 1.17
CA ASN A 760 12.80 20.29 -0.22
C ASN A 760 11.76 21.18 -0.92
N LEU A 761 10.47 21.02 -0.64
CA LEU A 761 9.41 21.93 -1.10
C LEU A 761 9.62 23.36 -0.57
N GLY A 762 9.92 23.50 0.73
CA GLY A 762 10.23 24.80 1.33
C GLY A 762 11.45 25.46 0.67
N THR A 763 12.48 24.66 0.37
CA THR A 763 13.68 25.11 -0.34
C THR A 763 13.37 25.53 -1.78
N ALA A 764 12.54 24.79 -2.51
CA ALA A 764 12.11 25.14 -3.86
C ALA A 764 11.39 26.50 -3.88
N PHE A 765 10.46 26.74 -2.95
CA PHE A 765 9.78 28.04 -2.85
C PHE A 765 10.72 29.18 -2.48
N LEU A 766 11.67 28.95 -1.57
CA LEU A 766 12.64 29.97 -1.18
C LEU A 766 13.55 30.35 -2.35
N SER A 767 14.04 29.37 -3.10
CA SER A 767 14.89 29.62 -4.26
C SER A 767 14.11 30.31 -5.38
N TRP A 768 12.85 29.91 -5.62
CA TRP A 768 11.97 30.60 -6.57
C TRP A 768 11.72 32.05 -6.15
N TYR A 769 11.47 32.32 -4.87
CA TYR A 769 11.34 33.67 -4.34
C TYR A 769 12.60 34.52 -4.62
N ARG A 770 13.79 33.96 -4.38
CA ARG A 770 15.06 34.65 -4.62
C ARG A 770 15.26 35.01 -6.10
N GLU A 771 14.92 34.09 -7.00
CA GLU A 771 14.96 34.36 -8.45
C GLU A 771 13.97 35.45 -8.87
N VAL A 772 12.72 35.39 -8.40
CA VAL A 772 11.72 36.41 -8.71
C VAL A 772 12.19 37.78 -8.23
N ILE A 773 12.78 37.87 -7.04
CA ILE A 773 13.36 39.14 -6.56
C ILE A 773 14.50 39.60 -7.47
N ALA A 774 15.47 38.73 -7.77
CA ALA A 774 16.61 39.08 -8.62
C ALA A 774 16.17 39.53 -10.03
N GLU A 775 15.20 38.85 -10.63
CA GLU A 775 14.60 39.25 -11.91
C GLU A 775 13.87 40.61 -11.79
N THR A 776 13.15 40.87 -10.71
CA THR A 776 12.48 42.18 -10.52
C THR A 776 13.45 43.33 -10.25
N GLU A 777 14.60 43.05 -9.63
CA GLU A 777 15.67 44.03 -9.42
C GLU A 777 16.40 44.34 -10.73
N THR A 778 16.76 43.32 -11.51
CA THR A 778 17.39 43.51 -12.84
C THR A 778 16.48 44.24 -13.83
N LYS A 779 15.15 44.04 -13.76
CA LYS A 779 14.17 44.83 -14.54
C LYS A 779 14.21 46.33 -14.20
N LYS A 780 14.54 46.72 -12.96
CA LYS A 780 14.66 48.15 -12.60
C LYS A 780 15.93 48.78 -13.20
N GLU A 781 16.94 47.97 -13.51
CA GLU A 781 18.25 48.42 -13.98
C GLU A 781 18.40 48.43 -15.51
N LYS A 782 17.64 47.59 -16.25
CA LYS A 782 17.70 47.51 -17.72
C LYS A 782 16.33 47.67 -18.37
N THR A 783 16.22 48.62 -19.30
CA THR A 783 15.09 48.71 -20.24
C THR A 783 15.26 47.69 -21.36
N ASP A 784 14.26 46.83 -21.50
CA ASP A 784 14.00 45.89 -22.60
C ASP A 784 14.82 44.58 -22.64
N ASN A 785 14.32 43.59 -21.88
CA ASN A 785 14.05 42.23 -22.36
C ASN A 785 13.16 41.49 -21.34
N ILE A 786 11.84 41.58 -21.51
CA ILE A 786 10.85 40.86 -20.69
C ILE A 786 10.90 39.34 -20.95
N GLU A 787 11.50 38.92 -22.07
CA GLU A 787 11.52 37.51 -22.49
C GLU A 787 12.28 36.60 -21.53
N ASP A 788 13.38 37.08 -20.93
CA ASP A 788 14.28 36.28 -20.08
C ASP A 788 13.80 36.08 -18.62
N MET A 789 12.70 36.74 -18.19
CA MET A 789 12.14 36.62 -16.82
C MET A 789 11.22 35.41 -16.64
N VAL A 790 11.75 34.19 -16.84
CA VAL A 790 10.97 32.94 -16.86
C VAL A 790 10.30 32.67 -15.50
N SER A 791 11.02 32.88 -14.40
CA SER A 791 10.52 32.56 -13.05
C SER A 791 9.46 33.55 -12.58
N THR A 792 9.60 34.84 -12.91
CA THR A 792 8.59 35.87 -12.62
C THR A 792 7.33 35.68 -13.44
N LYS A 793 7.45 35.35 -14.74
CA LYS A 793 6.28 35.07 -15.59
C LYS A 793 5.46 33.90 -15.03
N ARG A 794 6.12 32.79 -14.73
CA ARG A 794 5.46 31.61 -14.18
C ARG A 794 4.80 31.88 -12.83
N ALA A 795 5.41 32.71 -11.99
CA ALA A 795 4.80 33.15 -10.73
C ALA A 795 3.52 33.98 -10.99
N THR A 796 3.57 34.91 -11.95
CA THR A 796 2.39 35.72 -12.32
C THR A 796 1.27 34.89 -12.96
N GLU A 797 1.58 33.90 -13.79
CA GLU A 797 0.62 32.97 -14.38
C GLU A 797 -0.11 32.14 -13.30
N LEU A 798 0.62 31.72 -12.28
CA LEU A 798 0.08 31.00 -11.13
C LEU A 798 -0.56 31.91 -10.08
N GLY A 799 -0.62 33.23 -10.33
CA GLY A 799 -1.19 34.22 -9.41
C GLY A 799 -0.43 34.36 -8.10
N ARG A 800 0.86 33.96 -8.05
CA ARG A 800 1.69 33.99 -6.85
C ARG A 800 2.53 35.26 -6.78
N SER A 801 2.37 36.04 -5.71
CA SER A 801 3.29 37.14 -5.41
C SER A 801 4.59 36.64 -4.76
N ALA A 802 5.66 37.43 -4.83
CA ALA A 802 6.91 37.11 -4.13
C ALA A 802 6.70 36.91 -2.62
N THR A 803 5.81 37.71 -2.01
CA THR A 803 5.45 37.55 -0.59
C THR A 803 4.72 36.24 -0.31
N GLN A 804 3.84 35.79 -1.21
CA GLN A 804 3.16 34.51 -1.10
C GLN A 804 4.13 33.34 -1.25
N LEU A 805 5.11 33.40 -2.16
CA LEU A 805 6.15 32.36 -2.28
C LEU A 805 6.94 32.19 -0.98
N LEU A 806 7.27 33.30 -0.30
CA LEU A 806 7.96 33.26 0.98
C LEU A 806 7.07 32.69 2.10
N GLN A 807 5.76 32.99 2.09
CA GLN A 807 4.78 32.40 3.01
C GLN A 807 4.59 30.90 2.77
N ASP A 808 4.50 30.47 1.51
CA ASP A 808 4.41 29.06 1.11
C ASP A 808 5.65 28.29 1.57
N SER A 809 6.85 28.89 1.42
CA SER A 809 8.10 28.33 1.94
C SER A 809 8.05 28.11 3.44
N LEU A 810 7.64 29.13 4.21
CA LEU A 810 7.50 29.04 5.67
C LEU A 810 6.49 27.96 6.06
N ALA A 811 5.34 27.88 5.38
CA ALA A 811 4.32 26.87 5.66
C ALA A 811 4.86 25.45 5.43
N ALA A 812 5.62 25.24 4.34
CA ALA A 812 6.23 23.95 4.04
C ALA A 812 7.29 23.54 5.08
N PHE A 813 8.20 24.44 5.46
CA PHE A 813 9.19 24.16 6.51
C PHE A 813 8.54 23.92 7.87
N LYS A 814 7.48 24.66 8.22
CA LYS A 814 6.74 24.44 9.45
C LYS A 814 6.12 23.04 9.50
N ARG A 815 5.48 22.61 8.41
CA ARG A 815 4.97 21.23 8.30
C ARG A 815 6.09 20.21 8.41
N GLY A 816 7.19 20.38 7.68
CA GLY A 816 8.37 19.50 7.79
C GLY A 816 8.94 19.42 9.21
N ALA A 817 9.01 20.55 9.93
CA ALA A 817 9.52 20.61 11.29
C ALA A 817 8.58 19.95 12.31
N THR A 818 7.26 19.98 12.08
CA THR A 818 6.30 19.25 12.92
C THR A 818 6.35 17.74 12.70
N VAL A 819 6.66 17.28 11.49
CA VAL A 819 6.84 15.85 11.20
C VAL A 819 8.19 15.34 11.73
N ALA A 820 9.26 16.16 11.62
CA ALA A 820 10.57 15.89 12.23
C ALA A 820 10.83 16.77 13.45
N ASP A 821 10.09 16.54 14.53
CA ASP A 821 10.18 17.31 15.77
C ASP A 821 11.57 17.29 16.44
N THR A 822 12.40 16.31 16.11
CA THR A 822 13.78 16.16 16.60
C THR A 822 14.83 16.92 15.79
N ASN A 823 14.54 17.35 14.56
CA ASN A 823 15.54 17.97 13.69
C ASN A 823 15.56 19.50 13.85
N TRP A 824 16.46 19.99 14.70
CA TRP A 824 16.60 21.43 14.97
C TRP A 824 16.93 22.26 13.71
N ARG A 825 17.55 21.69 12.67
CA ARG A 825 17.93 22.43 11.45
C ARG A 825 16.71 22.91 10.67
N ILE A 826 15.62 22.15 10.70
CA ILE A 826 14.39 22.54 10.00
C ILE A 826 13.72 23.69 10.77
N TRP A 827 13.73 23.63 12.12
CA TRP A 827 13.26 24.73 12.96
C TRP A 827 14.08 26.01 12.77
N ASP A 828 15.38 25.89 12.54
CA ASP A 828 16.27 27.02 12.25
C ASP A 828 15.90 27.72 10.93
N ASN A 829 15.58 26.93 9.89
CA ASN A 829 15.03 27.46 8.64
C ASN A 829 13.68 28.16 8.85
N VAL A 830 12.80 27.62 9.71
CA VAL A 830 11.52 28.26 10.07
C VAL A 830 11.75 29.63 10.71
N ILE A 831 12.67 29.73 11.68
CA ILE A 831 13.00 31.00 12.35
C ILE A 831 13.53 32.02 11.33
N THR A 832 14.48 31.60 10.50
CA THR A 832 15.11 32.45 9.49
C THR A 832 14.06 33.02 8.51
N LEU A 833 13.16 32.17 8.02
CA LEU A 833 12.10 32.60 7.10
C LEU A 833 11.07 33.48 7.80
N ALA A 834 10.65 33.12 9.01
CA ALA A 834 9.69 33.90 9.80
C ALA A 834 10.20 35.31 10.09
N ALA A 835 11.51 35.45 10.38
CA ALA A 835 12.17 36.73 10.58
C ALA A 835 12.30 37.56 9.29
N SER A 836 12.40 36.90 8.13
CA SER A 836 12.58 37.56 6.83
C SER A 836 11.29 38.14 6.21
N LEU A 837 10.11 37.78 6.72
CA LEU A 837 8.82 38.25 6.21
C LEU A 837 8.65 39.76 6.38
N LYS A 838 8.23 40.45 5.30
CA LYS A 838 7.92 41.90 5.27
C LYS A 838 6.45 42.09 4.89
N PRO A 839 5.71 43.07 5.47
CA PRO A 839 6.20 44.17 6.32
C PRO A 839 6.49 43.80 7.77
N ASN A 840 5.87 42.73 8.30
CA ASN A 840 6.05 42.29 9.68
C ASN A 840 6.56 40.83 9.73
N PRO A 841 7.56 40.53 10.57
CA PRO A 841 7.96 39.17 10.87
C PRO A 841 6.83 38.33 11.48
N ALA A 842 6.86 37.02 11.25
CA ALA A 842 5.91 36.07 11.85
C ALA A 842 6.37 35.66 13.26
N PHE A 843 6.19 36.56 14.23
CA PHE A 843 6.71 36.39 15.60
C PHE A 843 6.21 35.13 16.32
N ASP A 844 4.97 34.70 16.08
CA ASP A 844 4.44 33.47 16.67
C ASP A 844 5.22 32.23 16.21
N ASP A 845 5.61 32.18 14.93
CA ASP A 845 6.40 31.08 14.37
C ASP A 845 7.86 31.14 14.84
N ILE A 846 8.43 32.35 15.03
CA ILE A 846 9.75 32.55 15.64
C ILE A 846 9.76 31.98 17.06
N ILE A 847 8.78 32.36 17.89
CA ILE A 847 8.67 31.89 19.29
C ILE A 847 8.55 30.37 19.32
N LEU A 848 7.70 29.79 18.47
CA LEU A 848 7.56 28.34 18.36
C LEU A 848 8.88 27.67 17.98
N GLY A 849 9.58 28.20 16.98
CA GLY A 849 10.87 27.67 16.53
C GLY A 849 11.94 27.73 17.62
N VAL A 850 12.08 28.86 18.30
CA VAL A 850 13.04 29.03 19.41
C VAL A 850 12.74 28.03 20.53
N LYS A 851 11.47 27.86 20.92
CA LYS A 851 11.07 26.84 21.92
C LYS A 851 11.44 25.43 21.50
N SER A 852 11.18 25.07 20.24
CA SER A 852 11.52 23.76 19.72
C SER A 852 13.04 23.53 19.73
N ILE A 853 13.84 24.50 19.30
CA ILE A 853 15.30 24.40 19.32
C ILE A 853 15.84 24.27 20.76
N ILE A 854 15.32 25.08 21.69
CA ILE A 854 15.66 24.99 23.11
C ILE A 854 15.31 23.61 23.68
N ARG A 855 14.12 23.10 23.38
CA ARG A 855 13.67 21.76 23.81
C ARG A 855 14.60 20.65 23.32
N ILE A 856 15.08 20.75 22.08
CA ILE A 856 15.96 19.74 21.44
C ILE A 856 17.38 19.82 21.99
N ARG A 857 17.99 21.02 22.04
CA ARG A 857 19.41 21.19 22.36
C ARG A 857 19.70 21.42 23.84
N LYS A 858 18.84 22.16 24.55
CA LYS A 858 18.99 22.52 25.98
C LYS A 858 20.35 23.12 26.35
N THR A 859 21.03 23.78 25.41
CA THR A 859 22.32 24.43 25.61
C THR A 859 22.20 25.93 25.39
N GLU A 860 23.07 26.71 26.05
CA GLU A 860 23.17 28.16 25.85
C GLU A 860 23.55 28.52 24.40
N SER A 861 24.35 27.68 23.73
CA SER A 861 24.73 27.83 22.31
C SER A 861 23.56 27.73 21.32
N ALA A 862 22.39 27.29 21.78
CA ALA A 862 21.20 27.19 20.94
C ALA A 862 20.46 28.53 20.81
N LEU A 863 20.82 29.53 21.62
CA LEU A 863 20.18 30.84 21.66
C LEU A 863 20.82 31.80 20.65
N ASP A 864 20.06 32.24 19.66
CA ASP A 864 20.49 33.28 18.73
C ASP A 864 20.21 34.68 19.30
N ILE A 865 21.27 35.46 19.54
CA ILE A 865 21.15 36.79 20.13
C ILE A 865 20.42 37.80 19.23
N GLU A 866 20.54 37.68 17.91
CA GLU A 866 19.90 38.61 16.97
C GLU A 866 18.38 38.41 16.99
N ILE A 867 17.95 37.15 16.97
CA ILE A 867 16.52 36.79 17.07
C ILE A 867 15.95 37.18 18.42
N LEU A 868 16.66 36.93 19.52
CA LEU A 868 16.21 37.34 20.85
C LEU A 868 16.13 38.87 20.99
N THR A 869 17.06 39.60 20.38
CA THR A 869 17.03 41.06 20.33
C THR A 869 15.82 41.57 19.54
N LEU A 870 15.50 40.91 18.42
CA LEU A 870 14.31 41.21 17.61
C LEU A 870 13.01 41.01 18.43
N LEU A 871 12.91 39.92 19.20
CA LEU A 871 11.75 39.66 20.07
C LEU A 871 11.61 40.72 21.17
N VAL A 872 12.70 41.07 21.87
CA VAL A 872 12.66 42.11 22.91
C VAL A 872 12.30 43.46 22.31
N ARG A 873 12.83 43.80 21.13
CA ARG A 873 12.50 45.05 20.44
C ARG A 873 11.00 45.13 20.11
N GLU A 874 10.39 44.03 19.66
CA GLU A 874 8.95 44.03 19.37
C GLU A 874 8.13 44.12 20.66
N ALA A 875 8.48 43.36 21.71
CA ALA A 875 7.79 43.44 22.99
C ALA A 875 7.83 44.85 23.61
N THR A 876 8.97 45.54 23.45
CA THR A 876 9.18 46.89 23.99
C THR A 876 8.71 48.02 23.07
N ARG A 877 8.10 47.70 21.92
CA ARG A 877 7.69 48.70 20.93
C ARG A 877 6.58 49.61 21.42
N ALA A 878 5.59 49.05 22.12
CA ALA A 878 4.50 49.81 22.73
C ALA A 878 4.89 50.23 24.16
N PRO A 879 4.75 51.51 24.53
CA PRO A 879 4.96 51.91 25.91
C PRO A 879 3.84 51.34 26.79
N VAL A 880 4.18 50.96 28.02
CA VAL A 880 3.21 50.45 28.98
C VAL A 880 2.25 51.55 29.40
N THR A 881 0.96 51.40 29.11
CA THR A 881 -0.10 52.30 29.59
C THR A 881 -0.52 51.87 30.99
N VAL A 882 0.01 52.54 32.01
CA VAL A 882 -0.39 52.31 33.41
C VAL A 882 -1.74 52.97 33.65
N ASN A 883 -2.79 52.17 33.86
CA ASN A 883 -4.01 52.66 34.51
C ASN A 883 -3.77 52.67 36.02
N ASP A 884 -3.77 53.87 36.61
CA ASP A 884 -3.68 54.18 38.03
C ASP A 884 -2.43 53.75 38.80
N GLY A 885 -1.54 54.74 39.05
CA GLY A 885 -0.98 55.11 40.36
C GLY A 885 -0.30 54.07 41.25
N SER A 886 -0.16 52.82 40.81
CA SER A 886 0.40 51.72 41.59
C SER A 886 1.68 51.22 40.93
N ASN A 887 2.73 51.10 41.73
CA ASN A 887 4.07 50.62 41.34
C ASN A 887 4.07 49.09 41.06
N LYS A 888 2.99 48.58 40.45
CA LYS A 888 2.77 47.14 40.22
C LYS A 888 3.45 46.69 38.92
N ILE A 889 3.98 45.48 38.95
CA ILE A 889 4.53 44.80 37.78
C ILE A 889 3.43 44.71 36.71
N TYR A 890 3.73 45.17 35.51
CA TYR A 890 2.83 45.11 34.37
C TYR A 890 2.81 43.70 33.79
N GLU A 891 1.66 43.04 33.92
CA GLU A 891 1.40 41.75 33.27
C GLU A 891 0.51 41.96 32.02
N PRO A 892 1.02 41.72 30.81
CA PRO A 892 0.20 41.79 29.60
C PRO A 892 -0.87 40.69 29.59
N SER A 893 -1.97 40.95 28.88
CA SER A 893 -3.10 40.01 28.83
C SER A 893 -2.71 38.68 28.18
N ARG A 894 -3.28 37.58 28.71
CA ARG A 894 -2.99 36.22 28.23
C ARG A 894 -3.31 36.10 26.73
N GLY A 895 -2.34 35.65 25.96
CA GLY A 895 -2.46 35.44 24.50
C GLY A 895 -1.85 36.54 23.64
N THR A 896 -1.50 37.70 24.22
CA THR A 896 -0.73 38.75 23.54
C THR A 896 0.68 38.29 23.18
N LEU A 897 1.31 38.96 22.21
CA LEU A 897 2.66 38.63 21.78
C LEU A 897 3.66 38.87 22.92
N GLU A 898 3.50 39.99 23.61
CA GLU A 898 4.29 40.42 24.76
C GLU A 898 4.25 39.34 25.85
N TYR A 899 3.06 38.84 26.19
CA TYR A 899 2.91 37.74 27.15
C TYR A 899 3.67 36.48 26.72
N LYS A 900 3.61 36.09 25.44
CA LYS A 900 4.33 34.91 24.91
C LYS A 900 5.84 35.09 24.98
N ILE A 901 6.34 36.28 24.65
CA ILE A 901 7.77 36.61 24.70
C ILE A 901 8.27 36.59 26.15
N ILE A 902 7.55 37.21 27.08
CA ILE A 902 7.91 37.20 28.51
C ILE A 902 7.98 35.77 29.03
N LYS A 903 6.96 34.96 28.72
CA LYS A 903 6.93 33.56 29.13
C LYS A 903 8.09 32.76 28.55
N LEU A 904 8.44 32.97 27.28
CA LEU A 904 9.62 32.36 26.66
C LEU A 904 10.90 32.74 27.40
N PHE A 905 11.07 34.01 27.73
CA PHE A 905 12.27 34.48 28.43
C PHE A 905 12.37 33.90 29.84
N GLU A 906 11.31 33.97 30.65
CA GLU A 906 11.34 33.55 32.06
C GLU A 906 11.35 32.02 32.23
N ASP A 907 10.53 31.28 31.48
CA ASP A 907 10.40 29.82 31.65
C ASP A 907 11.52 29.04 30.92
N ASP A 908 11.90 29.47 29.71
CA ASP A 908 12.74 28.68 28.81
C ASP A 908 14.17 29.24 28.69
N ILE A 909 14.37 30.57 28.62
CA ILE A 909 15.69 31.18 28.36
C ILE A 909 16.48 31.42 29.64
N VAL A 910 15.91 32.09 30.64
CA VAL A 910 16.59 32.44 31.91
C VAL A 910 17.27 31.24 32.58
N PRO A 911 16.65 30.03 32.64
CA PRO A 911 17.31 28.84 33.20
C PRO A 911 18.55 28.36 32.44
N LEU A 912 18.71 28.76 31.17
CA LEU A 912 19.82 28.34 30.30
C LEU A 912 21.00 29.31 30.28
N ILE A 913 20.82 30.56 30.74
CA ILE A 913 21.88 31.56 30.68
C ILE A 913 22.91 31.28 31.77
N THR A 914 24.13 30.92 31.37
CA THR A 914 25.22 30.63 32.31
C THR A 914 26.46 31.49 32.10
N LEU A 915 26.85 31.74 30.85
CA LEU A 915 28.15 32.32 30.51
C LEU A 915 28.06 33.70 29.86
N ASN A 916 27.04 33.93 29.01
CA ASN A 916 26.98 35.12 28.17
C ASN A 916 26.23 36.27 28.86
N SER A 917 26.97 37.34 29.17
CA SER A 917 26.41 38.56 29.79
C SER A 917 25.37 39.28 28.93
N ALA A 918 25.37 39.07 27.61
CA ALA A 918 24.48 39.78 26.69
C ALA A 918 23.02 39.32 26.79
N TYR A 919 22.77 38.04 27.06
CA TYR A 919 21.40 37.55 27.29
C TYR A 919 20.80 38.15 28.56
N TRP A 920 21.59 38.29 29.63
CA TRP A 920 21.13 38.97 30.85
C TRP A 920 20.80 40.44 30.61
N GLY A 921 21.51 41.13 29.70
CA GLY A 921 21.18 42.47 29.27
C GLY A 921 19.80 42.57 28.59
N LEU A 922 19.44 41.57 27.78
CA LEU A 922 18.10 41.47 27.17
C LEU A 922 17.01 41.21 28.21
N VAL A 923 17.25 40.30 29.16
CA VAL A 923 16.33 40.02 30.28
C VAL A 923 16.09 41.28 31.11
N SER A 924 17.15 42.02 31.44
CA SER A 924 17.05 43.28 32.18
C SER A 924 16.15 44.28 31.46
N ARG A 925 16.36 44.49 30.16
CA ARG A 925 15.54 45.41 29.35
C ARG A 925 14.07 44.99 29.34
N LEU A 926 13.79 43.70 29.22
CA LEU A 926 12.41 43.18 29.20
C LEU A 926 11.71 43.36 30.56
N ARG A 927 12.41 43.11 31.67
CA ARG A 927 11.87 43.31 33.04
C ARG A 927 11.68 44.78 33.38
N ALA A 928 12.59 45.65 32.93
CA ALA A 928 12.45 47.10 33.07
C ALA A 928 11.19 47.61 32.36
N TRP A 929 10.92 47.11 31.15
CA TRP A 929 9.69 47.42 30.42
C TRP A 929 8.42 46.94 31.17
N GLN A 930 8.47 45.80 31.87
CA GLN A 930 7.37 45.33 32.73
C GLN A 930 7.21 46.11 34.05
N HIS A 931 7.99 47.16 34.30
CA HIS A 931 8.08 47.82 35.60
C HIS A 931 8.52 46.90 36.76
N ASP A 932 9.13 45.74 36.47
CA ASP A 932 9.85 44.95 37.48
C ASP A 932 11.28 45.49 37.63
N PHE A 933 11.38 46.63 38.29
CA PHE A 933 12.64 47.30 38.56
C PHE A 933 13.58 46.46 39.44
N SER A 934 13.01 45.63 40.32
CA SER A 934 13.79 44.75 41.20
C SER A 934 14.45 43.60 40.43
N GLY A 935 13.70 42.91 39.58
CA GLY A 935 14.20 41.83 38.74
C GLY A 935 15.05 42.32 37.59
N ALA A 936 14.81 43.54 37.09
CA ALA A 936 15.67 44.20 36.10
C ALA A 936 17.07 44.46 36.68
N LEU A 937 17.14 44.99 37.90
CA LEU A 937 18.41 45.22 38.59
C LEU A 937 19.14 43.90 38.88
N ASP A 938 18.44 42.87 39.35
CA ASP A 938 19.04 41.53 39.55
C ASP A 938 19.62 40.96 38.25
N ALA A 939 18.92 41.10 37.13
CA ALA A 939 19.41 40.70 35.82
C ALA A 939 20.66 41.50 35.40
N THR A 940 20.72 42.82 35.64
CA THR A 940 21.94 43.61 35.39
C THR A 940 23.11 43.22 36.28
N GLU A 941 22.87 42.90 37.55
CA GLU A 941 23.91 42.40 38.45
C GLU A 941 24.43 41.03 37.99
N LYS A 942 23.56 40.14 37.49
CA LYS A 942 23.96 38.86 36.89
C LYS A 942 24.74 39.06 35.58
N ALA A 943 24.34 40.00 34.73
CA ALA A 943 25.11 40.39 33.53
C ALA A 943 26.51 40.89 33.90
N TRP A 944 26.62 41.74 34.92
CA TRP A 944 27.90 42.24 35.41
C TRP A 944 28.75 41.13 36.05
N ARG A 945 28.16 40.28 36.90
CA ARG A 945 28.86 39.15 37.53
C ARG A 945 29.38 38.14 36.51
N THR A 946 28.62 37.85 35.46
CA THR A 946 29.08 36.94 34.38
C THR A 946 30.22 37.56 33.57
N ALA A 947 30.16 38.85 33.26
CA ALA A 947 31.26 39.56 32.59
C ALA A 947 32.53 39.65 33.45
N VAL A 948 32.41 39.96 34.74
CA VAL A 948 33.56 40.12 35.68
C VAL A 948 34.09 38.76 36.19
N GLY A 949 33.23 37.74 36.22
CA GLY A 949 33.43 36.44 36.86
C GLY A 949 34.53 35.56 36.28
N GLY A 950 35.09 35.92 35.11
CA GLY A 950 36.25 35.23 34.52
C GLY A 950 37.55 35.33 35.35
N VAL A 951 37.58 36.09 36.45
CA VAL A 951 38.74 36.19 37.35
C VAL A 951 38.33 36.02 38.81
N GLY A 952 38.57 34.81 39.34
CA GLY A 952 38.59 34.53 40.78
C GLY A 952 37.24 34.55 41.50
N SER A 953 36.14 34.26 40.80
CA SER A 953 34.84 33.98 41.45
C SER A 953 34.83 32.54 41.98
N ALA A 954 34.21 32.27 43.14
CA ALA A 954 34.14 30.95 43.76
C ALA A 954 33.49 29.86 42.86
N LEU A 955 32.74 30.26 41.83
CA LEU A 955 32.19 29.38 40.80
C LEU A 955 33.24 28.90 39.78
N SER A 956 34.39 29.56 39.68
CA SER A 956 35.50 29.23 38.79
C SER A 956 36.45 28.16 39.38
N ALA A 957 36.26 27.75 40.65
CA ALA A 957 37.12 26.76 41.28
C ALA A 957 36.82 25.31 40.84
N SER A 958 35.69 25.06 40.17
CA SER A 958 35.26 23.72 39.75
C SER A 958 35.48 23.41 38.26
N SER A 959 35.81 24.39 37.42
CA SER A 959 36.14 24.18 36.00
C SER A 959 37.58 24.58 35.74
N GLY A 960 38.46 23.59 35.55
CA GLY A 960 39.89 23.77 35.25
C GLY A 960 40.17 24.36 33.86
N SER A 961 39.54 25.47 33.49
CA SER A 961 39.87 26.21 32.26
C SER A 961 41.06 27.13 32.49
N SER A 962 42.02 27.04 31.56
CA SER A 962 43.24 27.82 31.46
C SER A 962 43.01 29.33 31.62
N GLN A 963 44.03 30.04 32.11
CA GLN A 963 44.07 31.51 32.20
C GLN A 963 44.01 32.26 30.84
N GLU A 964 43.86 31.54 29.73
CA GLU A 964 43.74 32.09 28.38
C GLU A 964 42.30 32.60 28.16
N GLY A 965 42.06 33.88 28.47
CA GLY A 965 40.74 34.50 28.29
C GLY A 965 40.27 35.35 29.47
N SER A 966 41.17 35.76 30.36
CA SER A 966 40.86 36.77 31.37
C SER A 966 40.68 38.14 30.73
N TRP A 967 39.60 38.85 31.08
CA TRP A 967 39.35 40.24 30.67
C TRP A 967 40.46 41.22 31.11
N LEU A 968 41.39 40.80 31.96
CA LEU A 968 42.61 41.53 32.31
C LEU A 968 43.67 41.53 31.20
N THR A 969 43.52 40.66 30.20
CA THR A 969 44.46 40.51 29.07
C THR A 969 43.81 40.77 27.72
N ASN A 970 42.50 40.52 27.58
CA ASN A 970 41.76 40.73 26.35
C ASN A 970 41.05 42.09 26.34
N ALA A 971 41.43 42.96 25.40
CA ALA A 971 40.86 44.30 25.25
C ALA A 971 39.37 44.30 24.91
N GLU A 972 38.86 43.31 24.15
CA GLU A 972 37.44 43.26 23.79
C GLU A 972 36.57 42.92 25.00
N GLN A 973 36.98 41.91 25.78
CA GLN A 973 36.31 41.53 27.02
C GLN A 973 36.40 42.63 28.08
N TRP A 974 37.51 43.37 28.14
CA TRP A 974 37.62 44.57 28.97
C TRP A 974 36.56 45.62 28.59
N GLY A 975 36.34 45.84 27.29
CA GLY A 975 35.26 46.68 26.79
C GLY A 975 33.87 46.23 27.28
N VAL A 976 33.59 44.93 27.21
CA VAL A 976 32.32 44.36 27.71
C VAL A 976 32.18 44.56 29.22
N VAL A 977 33.23 44.35 30.01
CA VAL A 977 33.19 44.57 31.47
C VAL A 977 32.90 46.03 31.82
N VAL A 978 33.55 46.97 31.13
CA VAL A 978 33.33 48.41 31.33
C VAL A 978 31.90 48.77 30.95
N GLN A 979 31.41 48.28 29.80
CA GLN A 979 30.02 48.49 29.37
C GLN A 979 29.01 47.94 30.39
N ARG A 980 29.19 46.70 30.86
CA ARG A 980 28.29 46.11 31.87
C ARG A 980 28.36 46.81 33.23
N THR A 981 29.52 47.37 33.58
CA THR A 981 29.67 48.18 34.79
C THR A 981 28.93 49.51 34.64
N SER A 982 29.00 50.14 33.46
CA SER A 982 28.21 51.32 33.11
C SER A 982 26.70 51.03 33.15
N ASP A 983 26.27 49.94 32.52
CA ASP A 983 24.86 49.50 32.51
C ASP A 983 24.34 49.29 33.94
N LEU A 984 25.14 48.69 34.82
CA LEU A 984 24.79 48.47 36.23
C LEU A 984 24.67 49.78 37.01
N VAL A 985 25.55 50.76 36.76
CA VAL A 985 25.49 52.08 37.39
C VAL A 985 24.23 52.82 36.94
N ALA A 986 23.95 52.81 35.64
CA ALA A 986 22.72 53.39 35.08
C ALA A 986 21.46 52.74 35.67
N ALA A 987 21.44 51.40 35.81
CA ALA A 987 20.33 50.68 36.43
C ALA A 987 20.15 51.05 37.91
N TYR A 988 21.24 51.25 38.67
CA TYR A 988 21.14 51.74 40.06
C TYR A 988 20.62 53.18 40.14
N GLU A 989 20.98 54.04 39.18
CA GLU A 989 20.50 55.42 39.12
C GLU A 989 19.01 55.51 38.78
N GLU A 990 18.57 54.74 37.77
CA GLU A 990 17.19 54.77 37.28
C GLU A 990 16.22 54.02 38.22
N TYR A 991 16.62 52.83 38.70
CA TYR A 991 15.73 51.92 39.43
C TYR A 991 16.00 51.88 40.94
N GLY A 992 17.20 52.23 41.39
CA GLY A 992 17.64 52.01 42.77
C GLY A 992 16.80 52.73 43.84
N SER A 993 16.21 53.88 43.52
CA SER A 993 15.30 54.60 44.41
C SER A 993 13.90 53.97 44.53
N HIS A 994 13.49 53.18 43.54
CA HIS A 994 12.17 52.55 43.47
C HIS A 994 12.10 51.21 44.22
N ILE A 995 13.22 50.71 44.75
CA ILE A 995 13.33 49.41 45.43
C ILE A 995 13.41 49.62 46.95
N ASP A 996 12.41 49.09 47.67
CA ASP A 996 12.23 49.26 49.13
C ASP A 996 13.43 48.79 50.00
N GLY A 997 14.35 48.00 49.45
CA GLY A 997 15.58 47.53 50.13
C GLY A 997 16.86 48.29 49.81
N ILE A 998 16.91 49.07 48.73
CA ILE A 998 18.12 49.79 48.29
C ILE A 998 17.98 51.29 48.60
N GLY A 999 16.80 51.88 48.35
CA GLY A 999 16.47 53.26 48.70
C GLY A 999 17.60 54.24 48.40
N SER A 1000 17.96 55.11 49.35
CA SER A 1000 19.04 56.10 49.19
C SER A 1000 20.46 55.51 49.15
N LYS A 1001 20.65 54.20 49.35
CA LYS A 1001 21.97 53.55 49.43
C LYS A 1001 22.51 53.10 48.06
N TRP A 1002 21.76 53.29 46.97
CA TRP A 1002 22.18 52.85 45.62
C TRP A 1002 23.52 53.47 45.20
N LYS A 1003 23.77 54.75 45.49
CA LYS A 1003 25.05 55.45 45.21
C LYS A 1003 26.25 54.78 45.90
N GLY A 1004 26.03 54.18 47.09
CA GLY A 1004 27.06 53.43 47.80
C GLY A 1004 27.42 52.12 47.09
N LYS A 1005 26.39 51.38 46.64
CA LYS A 1005 26.56 50.10 45.94
C LYS A 1005 27.19 50.29 44.55
N ALA A 1006 26.74 51.26 43.77
CA ALA A 1006 27.31 51.59 42.46
C ALA A 1006 28.82 51.92 42.57
N ARG A 1007 29.20 52.78 43.52
CA ARG A 1007 30.63 53.10 43.78
C ARG A 1007 31.45 51.87 44.20
N SER A 1008 30.86 50.96 44.97
CA SER A 1008 31.55 49.72 45.38
C SER A 1008 31.81 48.80 44.18
N ALA A 1009 30.85 48.68 43.25
CA ALA A 1009 31.00 47.88 42.04
C ALA A 1009 32.12 48.42 41.14
N ILE A 1010 32.14 49.74 40.89
CA ILE A 1010 33.19 50.37 40.06
C ILE A 1010 34.57 50.23 40.71
N ARG A 1011 34.69 50.49 42.02
CA ARG A 1011 35.96 50.31 42.75
C ARG A 1011 36.47 48.88 42.73
N SER A 1012 35.58 47.89 42.74
CA SER A 1012 35.95 46.47 42.64
C SER A 1012 36.57 46.15 41.28
N VAL A 1013 35.96 46.61 40.18
CA VAL A 1013 36.49 46.42 38.83
C VAL A 1013 37.81 47.19 38.65
N MET A 1014 37.85 48.46 39.03
CA MET A 1014 39.07 49.27 38.96
C MET A 1014 40.20 48.64 39.80
N GLY A 1015 39.92 48.20 41.02
CA GLY A 1015 40.92 47.55 41.89
C GLY A 1015 41.58 46.33 41.24
N LYS A 1016 40.80 45.54 40.47
CA LYS A 1016 41.31 44.37 39.73
C LYS A 1016 42.00 44.73 38.40
N ALA A 1017 41.55 45.78 37.71
CA ALA A 1017 42.09 46.18 36.40
C ALA A 1017 43.27 47.14 36.45
N LYS A 1018 43.63 47.64 37.65
CA LYS A 1018 44.63 48.70 37.82
C LYS A 1018 45.97 48.37 37.17
N GLU A 1019 46.48 47.17 37.35
CA GLU A 1019 47.79 46.77 36.81
C GLU A 1019 47.79 46.62 35.28
N SER A 1020 46.63 46.32 34.68
CA SER A 1020 46.51 45.98 33.26
C SER A 1020 46.04 47.13 32.36
N TRP A 1021 45.19 48.03 32.86
CA TRP A 1021 44.42 48.97 32.03
C TRP A 1021 44.47 50.43 32.51
N GLU A 1022 45.34 50.76 33.48
CA GLU A 1022 45.52 52.14 33.97
C GLU A 1022 46.03 53.06 32.83
N GLY A 1023 45.22 54.07 32.49
CA GLY A 1023 45.49 55.01 31.38
C GLY A 1023 44.70 54.75 30.08
N ASP A 1024 43.93 53.66 29.98
CA ASP A 1024 42.99 53.43 28.86
C ASP A 1024 41.82 54.43 28.91
N SER A 1025 41.26 54.81 27.76
CA SER A 1025 40.10 55.71 27.67
C SER A 1025 38.86 55.12 28.36
N ARG A 1026 38.75 53.79 28.38
CA ARG A 1026 37.68 53.05 29.08
C ARG A 1026 37.87 53.04 30.58
N TRP A 1027 39.12 53.11 31.05
CA TRP A 1027 39.45 53.25 32.46
C TRP A 1027 39.10 54.66 32.97
N THR A 1028 39.41 55.70 32.18
CA THR A 1028 39.02 57.08 32.53
C THR A 1028 37.49 57.21 32.61
N THR A 1029 36.74 56.52 31.76
CA THR A 1029 35.25 56.51 31.85
C THR A 1029 34.76 56.00 33.22
N LEU A 1030 35.37 54.95 33.76
CA LEU A 1030 35.01 54.44 35.09
C LEU A 1030 35.41 55.40 36.20
N GLN A 1031 36.53 56.12 36.04
CA GLN A 1031 37.00 57.13 36.99
C GLN A 1031 36.04 58.32 37.05
N ASP A 1032 35.56 58.78 35.89
CA ASP A 1032 34.58 59.86 35.75
C ASP A 1032 33.25 59.48 36.41
N MET A 1033 32.75 58.25 36.18
CA MET A 1033 31.54 57.75 36.86
C MET A 1033 31.68 57.73 38.39
N VAL A 1034 32.87 57.43 38.93
CA VAL A 1034 33.11 57.46 40.38
C VAL A 1034 33.12 58.88 40.93
N THR A 1035 33.57 59.86 40.15
CA THR A 1035 33.50 61.27 40.53
C THR A 1035 32.07 61.80 40.49
N ASP A 1036 31.26 61.40 39.51
CA ASP A 1036 29.85 61.81 39.38
C ASP A 1036 28.96 61.25 40.51
N LEU A 1037 29.34 60.11 41.09
CA LEU A 1037 28.64 59.49 42.22
C LEU A 1037 29.06 60.00 43.61
N ARG A 1038 29.96 61.01 43.69
CA ARG A 1038 30.32 61.69 44.95
C ARG A 1038 29.29 62.74 45.34
#